data_AF-A0A0W8DFA5-F1
#
_entry.id   AF-A0A0W8DFA5-F1
#
_cell.length_a   1.000
_cell.length_b   1.000
_cell.length_c   1.000
_cell.angle_alpha   90.00
_cell.angle_beta   90.00
_cell.angle_gamma   90.00
#
_symmetry.space_group_name_H-M   'P 1'
#
loop_
_entity.id
_entity.type
_entity.pdbx_description
1 polymer ?
#
loop_
_entity_poly.entity_id
_entity_poly.type
_entity_poly.pdbx_seq_one_letter_code
_entity_poly.pdbx_strand_id
1 'polypeptide(L)'
;MPDFKSVQPLPSSPPTPRKSNTQSSATSSVSKVAPSSPYGITLEEVRKLNQDQMTEANLEELARIGGVTALANLLCVNLEHGLPRSEIDTNFTVRRDLFGRNIFPESPMKGLFRLFVESLQDTTLIILIIAAIASMVTGYMEHPETGWSEGVAILFGVILVAGVTSVNNYTKEKQFRALSAKNDDVLVKVLRDGKPDQVPVGEISVGEVIILETGDRVPADAVLINGSDLKCNESSLTGEPDDVSKVHKKDPFLLSSCLVASGRGECLVIAVGAESRWGKIKSKLVCEQKATPLMEKLEEMAKHIGYVGMAFSIATMVAMIIIYATSDDKKLEYSWPSYILHTFLIGVTIIVVAIPEGLPLAVTISLSYSTKKMLRDNNLIRVLAACETMGNVTSICSDKTGTLTENKMTVVQGWVLGKFFKDEFTNASRTQFQVNAKALDELAVNIAVNTSAYLKDANGTPQVQGNKTEGAVLLWMNKLKFPITDIRRENFQIIRGDRLFPFSSEKKSMAAIVKCSNGTCRLYSKGAAEVILTRANKYIDIDGNIQELTSTKRDELNRIIRQMAESALRTICIGHRDFAGGELPSDLHSLPDAPDQELIVNAIFGIQDPLRPDVTDAIKDCKRAGIMVRMVTGDNIHTASAIAKQCGIMTEDGVALEGPVFRGMSVEEVSKLIPRLQVLARSSPDDKFRLVNLLKDRSEVVA
;
A
#
# COMPACT_ATOMS: atom_id res chain seq x y z
N MET A 1 -54.57 -40.30 14.45
CA MET A 1 -53.26 -39.77 14.02
C MET A 1 -52.98 -40.32 12.62
N PRO A 2 -52.52 -39.51 11.65
CA PRO A 2 -52.92 -39.65 10.24
C PRO A 2 -51.69 -39.75 9.28
N ASP A 3 -51.74 -39.70 7.94
CA ASP A 3 -52.77 -39.54 6.89
C ASP A 3 -52.56 -40.68 5.82
N PHE A 4 -53.42 -41.06 4.86
CA PHE A 4 -54.11 -40.38 3.73
C PHE A 4 -53.14 -39.70 2.71
N LYS A 5 -53.22 -39.87 1.36
CA LYS A 5 -54.20 -40.55 0.48
C LYS A 5 -53.65 -40.79 -0.97
N SER A 6 -54.15 -41.83 -1.67
CA SER A 6 -54.40 -42.03 -3.14
C SER A 6 -53.53 -41.33 -4.23
N VAL A 7 -52.97 -41.93 -5.30
CA VAL A 7 -53.44 -42.92 -6.35
C VAL A 7 -54.16 -42.31 -7.59
N GLN A 8 -53.42 -42.20 -8.72
CA GLN A 8 -53.74 -42.42 -10.19
C GLN A 8 -54.99 -41.78 -10.88
N PRO A 9 -55.19 -41.83 -12.25
CA PRO A 9 -54.38 -42.38 -13.38
C PRO A 9 -54.16 -41.47 -14.64
N LEU A 10 -53.49 -42.00 -15.68
CA LEU A 10 -53.34 -41.50 -17.08
C LEU A 10 -54.63 -41.61 -17.94
N PRO A 11 -54.67 -41.06 -19.19
CA PRO A 11 -54.51 -41.94 -20.36
C PRO A 11 -53.89 -41.34 -21.67
N SER A 12 -53.30 -42.27 -22.46
CA SER A 12 -53.24 -42.38 -23.95
C SER A 12 -52.60 -41.31 -24.88
N SER A 13 -51.54 -41.76 -25.57
CA SER A 13 -50.91 -41.34 -26.85
C SER A 13 -51.82 -41.61 -28.08
N PRO A 14 -51.50 -41.29 -29.39
CA PRO A 14 -50.21 -41.46 -30.12
C PRO A 14 -50.00 -40.42 -31.29
N PRO A 15 -49.23 -40.66 -32.39
CA PRO A 15 -48.09 -41.57 -32.65
C PRO A 15 -46.80 -40.86 -33.14
N THR A 16 -45.67 -41.58 -33.17
CA THR A 16 -44.46 -41.20 -33.93
C THR A 16 -44.44 -41.85 -35.32
N PRO A 17 -43.74 -41.24 -36.30
CA PRO A 17 -43.18 -42.02 -37.40
C PRO A 17 -41.68 -41.75 -37.66
N ARG A 18 -40.91 -42.85 -37.55
CA ARG A 18 -39.68 -43.24 -38.28
C ARG A 18 -38.41 -42.36 -38.28
N LYS A 19 -37.30 -43.08 -38.03
CA LYS A 19 -35.89 -42.68 -38.13
C LYS A 19 -35.45 -42.37 -39.56
N SER A 20 -34.46 -41.49 -39.71
CA SER A 20 -33.33 -41.71 -40.61
C SER A 20 -32.04 -41.16 -39.98
N ASN A 21 -30.97 -41.96 -39.98
CA ASN A 21 -29.65 -41.52 -39.56
C ASN A 21 -28.98 -40.78 -40.74
N THR A 22 -28.36 -39.64 -40.47
CA THR A 22 -27.19 -39.18 -41.25
C THR A 22 -26.33 -38.24 -40.40
N GLN A 23 -25.03 -38.49 -40.35
CA GLN A 23 -24.04 -37.56 -39.78
C GLN A 23 -23.79 -36.43 -40.79
N SER A 24 -23.73 -35.17 -40.33
CA SER A 24 -22.84 -34.14 -40.89
C SER A 24 -22.86 -32.86 -40.03
N SER A 25 -21.75 -32.15 -40.03
CA SER A 25 -21.54 -30.86 -39.36
C SER A 25 -22.36 -29.71 -39.98
N ALA A 26 -22.83 -28.79 -39.13
CA ALA A 26 -23.16 -27.42 -39.52
C ALA A 26 -23.04 -26.46 -38.31
N THR A 27 -22.37 -25.33 -38.55
CA THR A 27 -22.12 -24.24 -37.59
C THR A 27 -23.40 -23.51 -37.17
N SER A 28 -23.62 -23.31 -35.86
CA SER A 28 -24.63 -22.39 -35.34
C SER A 28 -24.05 -20.98 -35.15
N SER A 29 -24.28 -20.11 -36.13
CA SER A 29 -23.98 -18.67 -36.03
C SER A 29 -24.90 -18.00 -35.00
N VAL A 30 -24.35 -17.54 -33.88
CA VAL A 30 -25.08 -16.68 -32.94
C VAL A 30 -25.22 -15.28 -33.54
N SER A 31 -26.46 -14.82 -33.69
CA SER A 31 -26.79 -13.50 -34.21
C SER A 31 -26.30 -12.39 -33.26
N LYS A 32 -25.26 -11.65 -33.65
CA LYS A 32 -24.84 -10.44 -32.96
C LYS A 32 -25.85 -9.31 -33.20
N VAL A 33 -26.52 -8.88 -32.13
CA VAL A 33 -27.06 -7.51 -32.05
C VAL A 33 -25.87 -6.55 -32.12
N ALA A 34 -26.01 -5.44 -32.85
CA ALA A 34 -24.93 -4.45 -32.98
C ALA A 34 -24.57 -3.84 -31.61
N PRO A 35 -23.28 -3.70 -31.26
CA PRO A 35 -22.90 -3.12 -29.98
C PRO A 35 -23.20 -1.62 -29.97
N SER A 36 -23.92 -1.16 -28.94
CA SER A 36 -24.25 0.25 -28.68
C SER A 36 -23.07 1.04 -28.08
N SER A 37 -21.86 0.47 -28.09
CA SER A 37 -20.64 1.00 -27.48
C SER A 37 -19.50 0.99 -28.50
N PRO A 38 -18.68 2.07 -28.58
CA PRO A 38 -17.52 2.11 -29.49
C PRO A 38 -16.47 1.02 -29.20
N TYR A 39 -16.50 0.43 -28.00
CA TYR A 39 -15.60 -0.64 -27.57
C TYR A 39 -16.23 -2.03 -27.59
N GLY A 40 -17.34 -2.23 -28.32
CA GLY A 40 -17.97 -3.55 -28.47
C GLY A 40 -18.59 -4.18 -27.20
N ILE A 41 -18.34 -3.59 -26.03
CA ILE A 41 -18.81 -4.01 -24.70
C ILE A 41 -19.37 -2.80 -23.94
N THR A 42 -20.41 -3.03 -23.15
CA THR A 42 -21.09 -2.00 -22.34
C THR A 42 -20.63 -2.04 -20.88
N LEU A 43 -20.82 -0.92 -20.14
CA LEU A 43 -20.54 -0.86 -18.71
C LEU A 43 -21.35 -1.91 -17.90
N GLU A 44 -22.56 -2.26 -18.33
CA GLU A 44 -23.36 -3.29 -17.65
C GLU A 44 -22.78 -4.71 -17.80
N GLU A 45 -22.18 -5.03 -18.95
CA GLU A 45 -21.49 -6.31 -19.17
C GLU A 45 -20.20 -6.38 -18.34
N VAL A 46 -19.45 -5.28 -18.27
CA VAL A 46 -18.28 -5.15 -17.37
C VAL A 46 -18.69 -5.27 -15.89
N ARG A 47 -19.84 -4.73 -15.49
CA ARG A 47 -20.40 -4.91 -14.13
C ARG A 47 -20.79 -6.35 -13.84
N LYS A 48 -21.30 -7.10 -14.83
CA LYS A 48 -21.61 -8.54 -14.68
C LYS A 48 -20.36 -9.40 -14.51
N LEU A 49 -19.24 -8.98 -15.10
CA LEU A 49 -17.92 -9.60 -14.92
C LEU A 49 -17.30 -9.32 -13.53
N ASN A 50 -17.80 -8.31 -12.81
CA ASN A 50 -17.23 -7.85 -11.55
C ASN A 50 -18.25 -7.74 -10.41
N GLN A 51 -18.91 -8.87 -10.12
CA GLN A 51 -19.85 -9.03 -9.02
C GLN A 51 -19.13 -9.39 -7.71
N ASP A 52 -19.57 -8.78 -6.61
CA ASP A 52 -18.98 -8.92 -5.28
C ASP A 52 -19.18 -10.36 -4.76
N GLN A 53 -18.10 -10.98 -4.23
CA GLN A 53 -18.09 -12.34 -3.66
C GLN A 53 -18.56 -13.50 -4.56
N MET A 54 -18.75 -13.28 -5.87
CA MET A 54 -19.26 -14.30 -6.81
C MET A 54 -18.21 -14.77 -7.83
N THR A 55 -17.05 -15.27 -7.35
CA THR A 55 -15.93 -15.66 -8.22
C THR A 55 -16.28 -16.69 -9.30
N GLU A 56 -17.13 -17.68 -8.98
CA GLU A 56 -17.60 -18.68 -9.95
C GLU A 56 -18.47 -18.06 -11.06
N ALA A 57 -19.45 -17.22 -10.71
CA ALA A 57 -20.28 -16.54 -11.72
C ALA A 57 -19.47 -15.54 -12.57
N ASN A 58 -18.49 -14.84 -11.97
CA ASN A 58 -17.57 -13.97 -12.71
C ASN A 58 -16.70 -14.78 -13.71
N LEU A 59 -16.30 -16.01 -13.35
CA LEU A 59 -15.59 -16.94 -14.23
C LEU A 59 -16.48 -17.44 -15.38
N GLU A 60 -17.74 -17.79 -15.11
CA GLU A 60 -18.71 -18.17 -16.15
C GLU A 60 -18.96 -17.02 -17.14
N GLU A 61 -19.09 -15.79 -16.65
CA GLU A 61 -19.26 -14.60 -17.48
C GLU A 61 -17.99 -14.30 -18.32
N LEU A 62 -16.79 -14.44 -17.73
CA LEU A 62 -15.53 -14.32 -18.45
C LEU A 62 -15.42 -15.39 -19.56
N ALA A 63 -15.86 -16.62 -19.29
CA ALA A 63 -15.91 -17.69 -20.28
C ALA A 63 -16.95 -17.40 -21.38
N ARG A 64 -18.11 -16.84 -21.04
CA ARG A 64 -19.17 -16.43 -21.97
C ARG A 64 -18.72 -15.37 -22.97
N ILE A 65 -17.85 -14.45 -22.54
CA ILE A 65 -17.22 -13.41 -23.39
C ILE A 65 -16.14 -14.00 -24.32
N GLY A 66 -15.60 -15.19 -24.01
CA GLY A 66 -14.50 -15.83 -24.74
C GLY A 66 -13.12 -15.67 -24.08
N GLY A 67 -13.08 -15.37 -22.78
CA GLY A 67 -11.86 -15.23 -21.98
C GLY A 67 -11.17 -13.87 -22.09
N VAL A 68 -10.03 -13.75 -21.41
CA VAL A 68 -9.27 -12.49 -21.28
C VAL A 68 -8.85 -11.92 -22.65
N THR A 69 -8.49 -12.76 -23.60
CA THR A 69 -8.12 -12.34 -24.96
C THR A 69 -9.29 -11.75 -25.74
N ALA A 70 -10.49 -12.32 -25.61
CA ALA A 70 -11.69 -11.76 -26.25
C ALA A 70 -12.11 -10.43 -25.60
N LEU A 71 -12.03 -10.35 -24.26
CA LEU A 71 -12.28 -9.12 -23.51
C LEU A 71 -11.32 -7.99 -23.88
N ALA A 72 -10.02 -8.28 -24.02
CA ALA A 72 -9.01 -7.32 -24.47
C ALA A 72 -9.28 -6.83 -25.90
N ASN A 73 -9.64 -7.73 -26.82
CA ASN A 73 -10.01 -7.39 -28.19
C ASN A 73 -11.25 -6.47 -28.26
N LEU A 74 -12.27 -6.71 -27.42
CA LEU A 74 -13.43 -5.81 -27.31
C LEU A 74 -12.98 -4.41 -26.83
N LEU A 75 -12.23 -4.35 -25.72
CA LEU A 75 -11.67 -3.11 -25.18
C LEU A 75 -10.61 -2.43 -26.07
N CYS A 76 -10.31 -2.98 -27.25
CA CYS A 76 -9.33 -2.50 -28.23
C CYS A 76 -7.90 -2.44 -27.69
N VAL A 77 -7.48 -3.48 -26.98
CA VAL A 77 -6.19 -3.60 -26.29
C VAL A 77 -5.43 -4.82 -26.79
N ASN A 78 -4.13 -4.66 -27.05
CA ASN A 78 -3.23 -5.79 -27.30
C ASN A 78 -2.63 -6.26 -25.96
N LEU A 79 -2.64 -7.55 -25.67
CA LEU A 79 -2.15 -8.07 -24.39
C LEU A 79 -0.63 -8.00 -24.23
N GLU A 80 0.14 -8.05 -25.32
CA GLU A 80 1.62 -7.99 -25.32
C GLU A 80 2.14 -6.55 -25.42
N HIS A 81 1.38 -5.65 -26.04
CA HIS A 81 1.75 -4.25 -26.23
C HIS A 81 1.00 -3.26 -25.34
N GLY A 82 -0.04 -3.69 -24.63
CA GLY A 82 -0.92 -2.83 -23.86
C GLY A 82 -1.77 -1.90 -24.73
N LEU A 83 -2.12 -0.73 -24.18
CA LEU A 83 -2.81 0.32 -24.92
C LEU A 83 -1.82 1.12 -25.81
N PRO A 84 -2.14 1.36 -27.09
CA PRO A 84 -1.29 2.17 -27.96
C PRO A 84 -1.43 3.65 -27.60
N ARG A 85 -0.35 4.43 -27.78
CA ARG A 85 -0.33 5.86 -27.44
C ARG A 85 -1.37 6.69 -28.20
N SER A 86 -1.63 6.35 -29.47
CA SER A 86 -2.67 7.01 -30.28
C SER A 86 -4.07 6.95 -29.65
N GLU A 87 -4.44 5.84 -29.02
CA GLU A 87 -5.72 5.67 -28.30
C GLU A 87 -5.76 6.51 -27.02
N ILE A 88 -4.61 6.65 -26.33
CA ILE A 88 -4.45 7.47 -25.13
C ILE A 88 -4.56 8.98 -25.46
N ASP A 89 -3.96 9.40 -26.58
CA ASP A 89 -3.94 10.80 -26.99
C ASP A 89 -5.28 11.29 -27.60
N THR A 90 -6.10 10.38 -28.16
CA THR A 90 -7.33 10.75 -28.89
C THR A 90 -8.64 10.30 -28.24
N ASN A 91 -8.73 9.08 -27.72
CA ASN A 91 -10.01 8.45 -27.31
C ASN A 91 -10.12 8.24 -25.79
N PHE A 92 -9.09 8.56 -25.01
CA PHE A 92 -9.03 8.27 -23.58
C PHE A 92 -10.07 9.03 -22.75
N THR A 93 -10.53 10.20 -23.21
CA THR A 93 -11.68 10.91 -22.67
C THR A 93 -12.96 10.10 -22.83
N VAL A 94 -13.26 9.63 -24.05
CA VAL A 94 -14.42 8.77 -24.35
C VAL A 94 -14.42 7.50 -23.51
N ARG A 95 -13.25 6.86 -23.35
CA ARG A 95 -13.06 5.69 -22.48
C ARG A 95 -13.38 5.99 -21.01
N ARG A 96 -12.89 7.12 -20.49
CA ARG A 96 -13.14 7.59 -19.11
C ARG A 96 -14.59 8.02 -18.86
N ASP A 97 -15.28 8.53 -19.88
CA ASP A 97 -16.67 8.94 -19.76
C ASP A 97 -17.64 7.72 -19.86
N LEU A 98 -17.24 6.65 -20.55
CA LEU A 98 -18.00 5.39 -20.63
C LEU A 98 -17.78 4.43 -19.43
N PHE A 99 -16.54 4.30 -18.95
CA PHE A 99 -16.17 3.33 -17.90
C PHE A 99 -15.83 3.98 -16.55
N GLY A 100 -15.85 5.31 -16.46
CA GLY A 100 -15.48 6.06 -15.27
C GLY A 100 -13.98 6.37 -15.18
N ARG A 101 -13.63 7.10 -14.12
CA ARG A 101 -12.26 7.51 -13.77
C ARG A 101 -11.82 6.75 -12.51
N ASN A 102 -10.53 6.47 -12.35
CA ASN A 102 -10.01 5.78 -11.16
C ASN A 102 -9.87 6.70 -9.93
N ILE A 103 -10.94 7.44 -9.62
CA ILE A 103 -11.03 8.36 -8.51
C ILE A 103 -12.25 7.98 -7.69
N PHE A 104 -12.11 7.90 -6.37
CA PHE A 104 -13.24 7.64 -5.49
C PHE A 104 -14.06 8.92 -5.31
N PRO A 105 -15.40 8.89 -5.42
CA PRO A 105 -16.22 10.07 -5.28
C PRO A 105 -16.15 10.62 -3.86
N GLU A 106 -15.54 11.80 -3.70
CA GLU A 106 -15.71 12.60 -2.48
C GLU A 106 -17.11 13.22 -2.45
N SER A 107 -17.70 13.39 -1.26
CA SER A 107 -18.89 14.22 -1.08
C SER A 107 -18.67 15.63 -1.68
N PRO A 108 -19.66 16.25 -2.34
CA PRO A 108 -19.51 17.59 -2.91
C PRO A 108 -19.34 18.66 -1.82
N MET A 109 -18.67 19.77 -2.15
CA MET A 109 -18.42 20.85 -1.17
C MET A 109 -19.72 21.54 -0.76
N LYS A 110 -19.90 21.79 0.54
CA LYS A 110 -21.06 22.58 0.99
C LYS A 110 -20.86 24.04 0.59
N GLY A 111 -21.82 24.58 -0.15
CA GLY A 111 -21.82 26.00 -0.50
C GLY A 111 -21.92 26.88 0.75
N LEU A 112 -21.31 28.07 0.72
CA LEU A 112 -21.24 28.97 1.87
C LEU A 112 -22.65 29.34 2.43
N PHE A 113 -23.66 29.48 1.56
CA PHE A 113 -25.04 29.68 1.98
C PHE A 113 -25.64 28.46 2.73
N ARG A 114 -25.31 27.24 2.31
CA ARG A 114 -25.73 26.02 3.01
C ARG A 114 -25.07 25.94 4.39
N LEU A 115 -23.78 26.26 4.50
CA LEU A 115 -23.07 26.34 5.77
C LEU A 115 -23.67 27.42 6.70
N PHE A 116 -24.20 28.52 6.14
CA PHE A 116 -24.92 29.55 6.89
C PHE A 116 -26.26 29.07 7.44
N VAL A 117 -27.07 28.41 6.61
CA VAL A 117 -28.33 27.80 7.09
C VAL A 117 -28.07 26.70 8.12
N GLU A 118 -27.05 25.86 7.92
CA GLU A 118 -26.64 24.84 8.89
C GLU A 118 -26.09 25.47 10.19
N SER A 119 -25.41 26.62 10.13
CA SER A 119 -24.96 27.34 11.34
C SER A 119 -26.14 27.89 12.15
N LEU A 120 -27.20 28.37 11.49
CA LEU A 120 -28.43 28.83 12.14
C LEU A 120 -29.28 27.69 12.76
N GLN A 121 -28.92 26.43 12.52
CA GLN A 121 -29.57 25.27 13.15
C GLN A 121 -28.99 24.93 14.53
N ASP A 122 -27.97 25.66 15.01
CA ASP A 122 -27.49 25.48 16.38
C ASP A 122 -28.57 25.86 17.41
N THR A 123 -28.77 24.98 18.41
CA THR A 123 -29.79 25.14 19.45
C THR A 123 -29.68 26.47 20.19
N THR A 124 -28.46 26.97 20.41
CA THR A 124 -28.20 28.23 21.12
C THR A 124 -28.62 29.43 20.28
N LEU A 125 -28.28 29.41 18.98
CA LEU A 125 -28.70 30.46 18.05
C LEU A 125 -30.22 30.43 17.80
N ILE A 126 -30.85 29.25 17.76
CA ILE A 126 -32.32 29.12 17.68
C ILE A 126 -32.99 29.77 18.91
N ILE A 127 -32.49 29.52 20.12
CA ILE A 127 -33.00 30.13 21.35
C ILE A 127 -32.85 31.66 21.30
N LEU A 128 -31.70 32.18 20.84
CA LEU A 128 -31.49 33.62 20.64
C LEU A 128 -32.44 34.23 19.60
N ILE A 129 -32.71 33.54 18.48
CA ILE A 129 -33.65 34.01 17.45
C ILE A 129 -35.07 34.10 18.03
N ILE A 130 -35.52 33.08 18.78
CA ILE A 130 -36.83 33.07 19.43
C ILE A 130 -36.92 34.21 20.46
N ALA A 131 -35.87 34.41 21.27
CA ALA A 131 -35.80 35.48 22.26
C ALA A 131 -35.79 36.88 21.62
N ALA A 132 -35.08 37.05 20.51
CA ALA A 132 -35.03 38.30 19.74
C ALA A 132 -36.38 38.66 19.11
N ILE A 133 -37.10 37.67 18.58
CA ILE A 133 -38.47 37.86 18.06
C ILE A 133 -39.41 38.24 19.21
N ALA A 134 -39.34 37.54 20.34
CA ALA A 134 -40.13 37.88 21.53
C ALA A 134 -39.83 39.30 22.02
N SER A 135 -38.55 39.71 22.05
CA SER A 135 -38.09 41.04 22.48
C SER A 135 -38.62 42.13 21.56
N MET A 136 -38.58 41.89 20.24
CA MET A 136 -39.13 42.81 19.26
C MET A 136 -40.65 42.97 19.40
N VAL A 137 -41.39 41.89 19.69
CA VAL A 137 -42.84 41.95 19.90
C VAL A 137 -43.21 42.67 21.20
N THR A 138 -42.60 42.30 22.33
CA THR A 138 -42.92 42.93 23.63
C THR A 138 -42.46 44.38 23.67
N GLY A 139 -41.25 44.67 23.17
CA GLY A 139 -40.71 46.03 23.10
C GLY A 139 -41.53 46.94 22.19
N TYR A 140 -42.02 46.44 21.04
CA TYR A 140 -42.93 47.21 20.19
C TYR A 140 -44.30 47.48 20.85
N MET A 141 -44.80 46.55 21.69
CA MET A 141 -46.05 46.73 22.43
C MET A 141 -45.93 47.76 23.56
N GLU A 142 -44.78 47.88 24.22
CA GLU A 142 -44.55 48.86 25.29
C GLU A 142 -44.11 50.23 24.75
N HIS A 143 -43.17 50.26 23.80
CA HIS A 143 -42.57 51.47 23.25
C HIS A 143 -42.43 51.39 21.71
N PRO A 144 -43.48 51.74 20.94
CA PRO A 144 -43.51 51.55 19.49
C PRO A 144 -42.36 52.21 18.71
N GLU A 145 -41.84 53.34 19.19
CA GLU A 145 -40.77 54.10 18.51
C GLU A 145 -39.37 53.49 18.70
N THR A 146 -39.09 52.85 19.85
CA THR A 146 -37.73 52.48 20.26
C THR A 146 -37.54 51.03 20.72
N GLY A 147 -38.59 50.38 21.24
CA GLY A 147 -38.50 49.05 21.87
C GLY A 147 -38.18 47.90 20.91
N TRP A 148 -38.31 48.11 19.60
CA TRP A 148 -37.92 47.12 18.58
C TRP A 148 -36.38 47.00 18.38
N SER A 149 -35.61 47.97 18.87
CA SER A 149 -34.16 48.08 18.60
C SER A 149 -33.32 46.97 19.24
N GLU A 150 -33.69 46.50 20.44
CA GLU A 150 -32.98 45.43 21.16
C GLU A 150 -33.06 44.09 20.41
N GLY A 151 -34.27 43.65 20.04
CA GLY A 151 -34.47 42.44 19.25
C GLY A 151 -33.76 42.48 17.90
N VAL A 152 -33.72 43.65 17.23
CA VAL A 152 -32.96 43.82 15.97
C VAL A 152 -31.45 43.72 16.21
N ALA A 153 -30.91 44.27 17.30
CA ALA A 153 -29.50 44.16 17.63
C ALA A 153 -29.07 42.70 17.88
N ILE A 154 -29.91 41.92 18.59
CA ILE A 154 -29.67 40.48 18.83
C ILE A 154 -29.69 39.71 17.51
N LEU A 155 -30.70 39.94 16.64
CA LEU A 155 -30.79 39.31 15.32
C LEU A 155 -29.58 39.64 14.43
N PHE A 156 -29.12 40.90 14.43
CA PHE A 156 -27.90 41.29 13.71
C PHE A 156 -26.66 40.57 14.25
N GLY A 157 -26.53 40.44 15.58
CA GLY A 157 -25.48 39.65 16.23
C GLY A 157 -25.48 38.19 15.79
N VAL A 158 -26.64 37.53 15.80
CA VAL A 158 -26.79 36.13 15.34
C VAL A 158 -26.38 35.98 13.86
N ILE A 159 -26.80 36.90 12.99
CA ILE A 159 -26.43 36.88 11.57
C ILE A 159 -24.91 37.05 11.39
N LEU A 160 -24.28 37.95 12.16
CA LEU A 160 -22.84 38.18 12.13
C LEU A 160 -22.06 36.93 12.57
N VAL A 161 -22.44 36.34 13.71
CA VAL A 161 -21.82 35.11 14.25
C VAL A 161 -21.97 33.96 13.26
N ALA A 162 -23.19 33.69 12.78
CA ALA A 162 -23.43 32.63 11.78
C ALA A 162 -22.64 32.88 10.48
N GLY A 163 -22.51 34.13 10.04
CA GLY A 163 -21.70 34.52 8.88
C GLY A 163 -20.21 34.22 9.07
N VAL A 164 -19.63 34.62 10.19
CA VAL A 164 -18.22 34.35 10.54
C VAL A 164 -17.96 32.84 10.64
N THR A 165 -18.82 32.10 11.35
CA THR A 165 -18.74 30.64 11.47
C THR A 165 -18.82 29.95 10.10
N SER A 166 -19.67 30.44 9.20
CA SER A 166 -19.81 29.89 7.83
C SER A 166 -18.58 30.12 6.96
N VAL A 167 -18.01 31.33 6.97
CA VAL A 167 -16.76 31.65 6.26
C VAL A 167 -15.61 30.78 6.76
N ASN A 168 -15.58 30.53 8.06
CA ASN A 168 -14.54 29.71 8.68
C ASN A 168 -14.70 28.22 8.33
N ASN A 169 -15.91 27.66 8.45
CA ASN A 169 -16.22 26.29 8.04
C ASN A 169 -15.96 26.06 6.54
N TYR A 170 -16.27 27.02 5.69
CA TYR A 170 -15.94 26.97 4.26
C TYR A 170 -14.42 26.95 4.02
N THR A 171 -13.67 27.77 4.77
CA THR A 171 -12.20 27.81 4.70
C THR A 171 -11.58 26.50 5.19
N LYS A 172 -12.11 25.92 6.28
CA LYS A 172 -11.75 24.58 6.81
C LYS A 172 -11.94 23.51 5.75
N GLU A 173 -13.11 23.43 5.11
CA GLU A 173 -13.40 22.41 4.10
C GLU A 173 -12.52 22.55 2.85
N LYS A 174 -12.27 23.79 2.41
CA LYS A 174 -11.38 24.08 1.27
C LYS A 174 -9.92 23.69 1.53
N GLN A 175 -9.41 23.94 2.74
CA GLN A 175 -8.05 23.53 3.12
C GLN A 175 -7.92 22.01 3.22
N PHE A 176 -8.94 21.34 3.76
CA PHE A 176 -8.98 19.88 3.89
C PHE A 176 -8.91 19.18 2.52
N ARG A 177 -9.74 19.58 1.54
CA ARG A 177 -9.71 18.98 0.19
C ARG A 177 -8.39 19.19 -0.55
N ALA A 178 -7.73 20.33 -0.34
CA ALA A 178 -6.41 20.60 -0.92
C ALA A 178 -5.31 19.67 -0.35
N LEU A 179 -5.53 19.10 0.83
CA LEU A 179 -4.69 18.04 1.41
C LEU A 179 -5.07 16.66 0.86
N SER A 180 -6.38 16.33 0.81
CA SER A 180 -6.86 15.05 0.23
C SER A 180 -6.40 14.84 -1.20
N ALA A 181 -6.49 15.87 -2.06
CA ALA A 181 -6.15 15.79 -3.48
C ALA A 181 -4.68 15.40 -3.77
N LYS A 182 -3.76 15.61 -2.81
CA LYS A 182 -2.35 15.19 -2.93
C LYS A 182 -2.09 13.74 -2.51
N ASN A 183 -3.10 13.06 -1.98
CA ASN A 183 -2.98 11.66 -1.58
C ASN A 183 -3.06 10.69 -2.77
N ASP A 184 -3.54 11.18 -3.92
CA ASP A 184 -3.85 10.39 -5.11
C ASP A 184 -2.70 10.34 -6.15
N ASP A 185 -1.56 10.99 -5.88
CA ASP A 185 -0.37 11.05 -6.76
C ASP A 185 0.50 9.75 -6.75
N VAL A 186 -0.06 8.60 -6.34
CA VAL A 186 0.69 7.34 -6.27
C VAL A 186 0.93 6.78 -7.67
N LEU A 187 2.20 6.56 -8.04
CA LEU A 187 2.57 5.99 -9.34
C LEU A 187 2.38 4.47 -9.41
N VAL A 188 1.92 4.00 -10.57
CA VAL A 188 1.60 2.60 -10.88
C VAL A 188 2.28 2.19 -12.19
N LYS A 189 2.78 0.96 -12.27
CA LYS A 189 3.42 0.39 -13.46
C LYS A 189 2.35 -0.06 -14.46
N VAL A 190 2.38 0.47 -15.68
CA VAL A 190 1.49 0.10 -16.79
C VAL A 190 2.31 -0.33 -18.01
N LEU A 191 1.70 -1.12 -18.90
CA LEU A 191 2.26 -1.48 -20.20
C LEU A 191 1.58 -0.62 -21.28
N ARG A 192 2.36 0.20 -21.99
CA ARG A 192 1.91 1.07 -23.08
C ARG A 192 2.91 0.97 -24.23
N ASP A 193 2.43 0.77 -25.46
CA ASP A 193 3.29 0.65 -26.66
C ASP A 193 4.42 -0.42 -26.52
N GLY A 194 4.12 -1.55 -25.87
CA GLY A 194 5.07 -2.64 -25.59
C GLY A 194 6.18 -2.31 -24.59
N LYS A 195 6.08 -1.19 -23.86
CA LYS A 195 7.09 -0.74 -22.89
C LYS A 195 6.46 -0.51 -21.52
N PRO A 196 7.12 -0.94 -20.43
CA PRO A 196 6.72 -0.55 -19.08
C PRO A 196 6.89 0.96 -18.87
N ASP A 197 5.80 1.60 -18.46
CA ASP A 197 5.68 3.02 -18.14
C ASP A 197 5.14 3.21 -16.71
N GLN A 198 5.19 4.42 -16.17
CA GLN A 198 4.63 4.73 -14.83
C GLN A 198 3.69 5.92 -14.87
N VAL A 199 2.48 5.74 -14.34
CA VAL A 199 1.40 6.74 -14.35
C VAL A 199 0.75 6.90 -12.98
N PRO A 200 0.19 8.07 -12.64
CA PRO A 200 -0.59 8.24 -11.41
C PRO A 200 -1.79 7.29 -11.37
N VAL A 201 -2.12 6.76 -10.19
CA VAL A 201 -3.22 5.80 -9.99
C VAL A 201 -4.58 6.34 -10.46
N GLY A 202 -4.82 7.64 -10.27
CA GLY A 202 -6.03 8.32 -10.73
C GLY A 202 -6.16 8.45 -12.26
N GLU A 203 -5.06 8.27 -13.01
CA GLU A 203 -5.10 8.32 -14.47
C GLU A 203 -5.52 6.99 -15.12
N ILE A 204 -5.52 5.89 -14.36
CA ILE A 204 -5.78 4.54 -14.87
C ILE A 204 -7.21 4.42 -15.42
N SER A 205 -7.37 3.67 -16.52
CA SER A 205 -8.68 3.37 -17.11
C SER A 205 -8.87 1.90 -17.49
N VAL A 206 -10.11 1.51 -17.77
CA VAL A 206 -10.49 0.14 -18.14
C VAL A 206 -9.85 -0.26 -19.46
N GLY A 207 -9.21 -1.44 -19.46
CA GLY A 207 -8.39 -1.95 -20.55
C GLY A 207 -6.90 -1.65 -20.42
N GLU A 208 -6.42 -0.87 -19.45
CA GLU A 208 -4.97 -0.80 -19.22
C GLU A 208 -4.41 -2.13 -18.70
N VAL A 209 -3.21 -2.47 -19.18
CA VAL A 209 -2.45 -3.61 -18.69
C VAL A 209 -1.53 -3.11 -17.58
N ILE A 210 -1.82 -3.49 -16.34
CA ILE A 210 -1.01 -3.16 -15.15
C ILE A 210 0.00 -4.27 -14.87
N ILE A 211 1.19 -3.89 -14.40
CA ILE A 211 2.25 -4.82 -14.00
C ILE A 211 2.37 -4.77 -12.48
N LEU A 212 2.14 -5.92 -11.84
CA LEU A 212 2.11 -6.07 -10.40
C LEU A 212 3.24 -6.98 -9.92
N GLU A 213 3.96 -6.55 -8.89
CA GLU A 213 5.04 -7.28 -8.24
C GLU A 213 4.79 -7.37 -6.72
N THR A 214 5.45 -8.31 -6.04
CA THR A 214 5.42 -8.43 -4.56
C THR A 214 5.58 -7.09 -3.85
N GLY A 215 4.59 -6.73 -3.04
CA GLY A 215 4.52 -5.48 -2.27
C GLY A 215 3.73 -4.35 -2.93
N ASP A 216 3.37 -4.45 -4.20
CA ASP A 216 2.49 -3.47 -4.85
C ASP A 216 1.04 -3.61 -4.31
N ARG A 217 0.30 -2.50 -4.25
CA ARG A 217 -1.15 -2.52 -4.03
C ARG A 217 -1.88 -2.56 -5.37
N VAL A 218 -2.92 -3.38 -5.46
CA VAL A 218 -3.75 -3.49 -6.65
C VAL A 218 -4.50 -2.15 -6.88
N PRO A 219 -4.28 -1.45 -8.02
CA PRO A 219 -4.71 -0.06 -8.20
C PRO A 219 -6.18 0.09 -8.64
N ALA A 220 -6.73 -0.95 -9.24
CA ALA A 220 -8.06 -1.04 -9.85
C ALA A 220 -8.40 -2.54 -9.96
N ASP A 221 -9.69 -2.89 -10.07
CA ASP A 221 -10.05 -4.31 -10.20
C ASP A 221 -9.59 -4.82 -11.57
N ALA A 222 -8.93 -5.98 -11.60
CA ALA A 222 -8.25 -6.49 -12.79
C ALA A 222 -8.38 -8.01 -12.95
N VAL A 223 -8.05 -8.51 -14.13
CA VAL A 223 -8.03 -9.95 -14.47
C VAL A 223 -6.63 -10.35 -14.92
N LEU A 224 -6.11 -11.44 -14.39
CA LEU A 224 -4.78 -11.97 -14.67
C LEU A 224 -4.64 -12.37 -16.16
N ILE A 225 -3.66 -11.78 -16.84
CA ILE A 225 -3.27 -12.12 -18.23
C ILE A 225 -2.18 -13.18 -18.21
N ASN A 226 -1.12 -12.94 -17.43
CA ASN A 226 0.03 -13.83 -17.28
C ASN A 226 0.66 -13.60 -15.89
N GLY A 227 1.25 -14.64 -15.28
CA GLY A 227 1.87 -14.49 -13.97
C GLY A 227 2.58 -15.73 -13.45
N SER A 228 3.49 -15.51 -12.50
CA SER A 228 4.31 -16.54 -11.86
C SER A 228 4.16 -16.48 -10.35
N ASP A 229 3.54 -17.53 -9.76
CA ASP A 229 3.27 -17.68 -8.32
C ASP A 229 2.63 -16.43 -7.66
N LEU A 230 1.68 -15.81 -8.38
CA LEU A 230 1.00 -14.60 -7.93
C LEU A 230 0.03 -14.92 -6.80
N LYS A 231 0.23 -14.29 -5.64
CA LYS A 231 -0.65 -14.39 -4.47
C LYS A 231 -1.03 -13.00 -3.97
N CYS A 232 -2.30 -12.80 -3.66
CA CYS A 232 -2.82 -11.54 -3.14
C CYS A 232 -3.40 -11.75 -1.74
N ASN A 233 -3.04 -10.86 -0.82
CA ASN A 233 -3.67 -10.80 0.49
C ASN A 233 -4.97 -9.98 0.39
N GLU A 234 -6.12 -10.64 0.58
CA GLU A 234 -7.44 -10.04 0.37
C GLU A 234 -8.15 -9.63 1.67
N SER A 235 -7.47 -9.77 2.82
CA SER A 235 -7.97 -9.43 4.17
C SER A 235 -8.61 -8.05 4.28
N SER A 236 -8.16 -7.07 3.48
CA SER A 236 -8.71 -5.71 3.46
C SER A 236 -10.14 -5.62 2.88
N LEU A 237 -10.59 -6.64 2.13
CA LEU A 237 -11.95 -6.75 1.58
C LEU A 237 -12.73 -7.95 2.12
N THR A 238 -12.10 -9.10 2.32
CA THR A 238 -12.78 -10.33 2.76
C THR A 238 -12.75 -10.52 4.27
N GLY A 239 -11.79 -9.90 4.97
CA GLY A 239 -11.49 -10.18 6.38
C GLY A 239 -10.68 -11.47 6.61
N GLU A 240 -10.43 -12.27 5.56
CA GLU A 240 -9.67 -13.52 5.65
C GLU A 240 -8.16 -13.24 5.56
N PRO A 241 -7.33 -13.75 6.49
CA PRO A 241 -5.91 -13.41 6.56
C PRO A 241 -5.05 -14.13 5.51
N ASP A 242 -5.54 -15.25 4.95
CA ASP A 242 -4.78 -16.12 4.06
C ASP A 242 -4.53 -15.51 2.66
N ASP A 243 -3.34 -15.77 2.11
CA ASP A 243 -2.95 -15.29 0.78
C ASP A 243 -3.60 -16.12 -0.34
N VAL A 244 -4.48 -15.49 -1.11
CA VAL A 244 -5.21 -16.13 -2.22
C VAL A 244 -4.32 -16.24 -3.45
N SER A 245 -4.09 -17.47 -3.92
CA SER A 245 -3.30 -17.74 -5.13
C SER A 245 -4.12 -17.48 -6.40
N LYS A 246 -3.65 -16.56 -7.24
CA LYS A 246 -4.35 -16.10 -8.45
C LYS A 246 -3.92 -16.90 -9.68
N VAL A 247 -4.87 -17.59 -10.30
CA VAL A 247 -4.64 -18.55 -11.39
C VAL A 247 -5.83 -18.55 -12.36
N HIS A 248 -5.56 -18.48 -13.67
CA HIS A 248 -6.54 -18.38 -14.77
C HIS A 248 -7.79 -19.26 -14.65
N LYS A 249 -7.64 -20.49 -14.14
CA LYS A 249 -8.71 -21.49 -14.08
C LYS A 249 -9.48 -21.56 -12.75
N LYS A 250 -9.02 -20.87 -11.70
CA LYS A 250 -9.62 -20.95 -10.35
C LYS A 250 -10.03 -19.59 -9.82
N ASP A 251 -9.14 -18.61 -9.94
CA ASP A 251 -9.41 -17.24 -9.52
C ASP A 251 -8.42 -16.29 -10.23
N PRO A 252 -8.80 -15.74 -11.39
CA PRO A 252 -7.98 -14.77 -12.11
C PRO A 252 -8.23 -13.33 -11.65
N PHE A 253 -9.13 -13.08 -10.69
CA PHE A 253 -9.58 -11.72 -10.36
C PHE A 253 -8.70 -11.09 -9.27
N LEU A 254 -8.29 -9.85 -9.48
CA LEU A 254 -7.56 -9.05 -8.51
C LEU A 254 -8.43 -7.90 -8.05
N LEU A 255 -8.49 -7.68 -6.74
CA LEU A 255 -9.36 -6.69 -6.11
C LEU A 255 -8.58 -5.44 -5.73
N SER A 256 -9.11 -4.27 -6.08
CA SER A 256 -8.52 -2.97 -5.76
C SER A 256 -8.27 -2.78 -4.27
N SER A 257 -7.16 -2.14 -3.93
CA SER A 257 -6.61 -1.94 -2.56
C SER A 257 -6.00 -3.17 -1.87
N CYS A 258 -6.18 -4.40 -2.37
CA CYS A 258 -5.48 -5.59 -1.88
C CYS A 258 -3.96 -5.51 -2.09
N LEU A 259 -3.20 -6.28 -1.31
CA LEU A 259 -1.73 -6.30 -1.36
C LEU A 259 -1.25 -7.52 -2.14
N VAL A 260 -0.27 -7.36 -3.03
CA VAL A 260 0.40 -8.49 -3.69
C VAL A 260 1.41 -9.10 -2.71
N ALA A 261 1.09 -10.27 -2.17
CA ALA A 261 1.88 -10.96 -1.15
C ALA A 261 3.10 -11.69 -1.73
N SER A 262 2.98 -12.28 -2.91
CA SER A 262 4.10 -12.88 -3.65
C SER A 262 3.86 -12.90 -5.17
N GLY A 263 4.95 -13.06 -5.91
CA GLY A 263 4.95 -13.32 -7.35
C GLY A 263 4.99 -12.06 -8.22
N ARG A 264 4.69 -12.26 -9.50
CA ARG A 264 4.53 -11.19 -10.50
C ARG A 264 3.35 -11.53 -11.40
N GLY A 265 2.57 -10.52 -11.79
CA GLY A 265 1.43 -10.65 -12.69
C GLY A 265 1.27 -9.46 -13.62
N GLU A 266 0.93 -9.73 -14.87
CA GLU A 266 0.42 -8.77 -15.84
C GLU A 266 -1.10 -8.94 -15.88
N CYS A 267 -1.85 -7.87 -15.64
CA CYS A 267 -3.30 -7.94 -15.42
C CYS A 267 -4.03 -6.87 -16.22
N LEU A 268 -5.20 -7.21 -16.79
CA LEU A 268 -6.06 -6.29 -17.54
C LEU A 268 -7.05 -5.62 -16.58
N VAL A 269 -7.03 -4.28 -16.49
CA VAL A 269 -7.97 -3.53 -15.65
C VAL A 269 -9.39 -3.65 -16.21
N ILE A 270 -10.33 -4.08 -15.37
CA ILE A 270 -11.75 -4.24 -15.72
C ILE A 270 -12.66 -3.21 -15.06
N ALA A 271 -12.37 -2.72 -13.86
CA ALA A 271 -13.20 -1.69 -13.20
C ALA A 271 -12.37 -0.73 -12.34
N VAL A 272 -12.74 0.55 -12.39
CA VAL A 272 -11.99 1.67 -11.78
C VAL A 272 -12.87 2.52 -10.87
N GLY A 273 -12.26 3.19 -9.88
CA GLY A 273 -12.92 4.19 -9.04
C GLY A 273 -14.20 3.68 -8.38
N ALA A 274 -15.32 4.36 -8.60
CA ALA A 274 -16.62 4.00 -8.03
C ALA A 274 -17.17 2.63 -8.49
N GLU A 275 -16.74 2.13 -9.66
CA GLU A 275 -17.22 0.86 -10.22
C GLU A 275 -16.45 -0.37 -9.67
N SER A 276 -15.30 -0.15 -9.02
CA SER A 276 -14.54 -1.21 -8.36
C SER A 276 -15.27 -1.72 -7.11
N ARG A 277 -15.00 -2.96 -6.68
CA ARG A 277 -15.61 -3.55 -5.47
C ARG A 277 -15.30 -2.70 -4.23
N TRP A 278 -14.04 -2.28 -4.10
CA TRP A 278 -13.63 -1.35 -3.06
C TRP A 278 -14.32 0.02 -3.19
N GLY A 279 -14.52 0.53 -4.40
CA GLY A 279 -15.26 1.76 -4.66
C GLY A 279 -16.72 1.70 -4.20
N LYS A 280 -17.41 0.59 -4.50
CA LYS A 280 -18.79 0.32 -4.04
C LYS A 280 -18.89 0.19 -2.52
N ILE A 281 -17.89 -0.42 -1.87
CA ILE A 281 -17.81 -0.52 -0.41
C ILE A 281 -17.54 0.88 0.19
N LYS A 282 -16.56 1.60 -0.33
CA LYS A 282 -16.17 2.95 0.13
C LYS A 282 -17.26 4.00 -0.10
N SER A 283 -18.09 3.88 -1.12
CA SER A 283 -19.23 4.80 -1.32
C SER A 283 -20.36 4.59 -0.32
N LYS A 284 -20.51 3.38 0.24
CA LYS A 284 -21.42 3.07 1.36
C LYS A 284 -20.79 3.42 2.71
N LEU A 285 -19.48 3.18 2.86
CA LEU A 285 -18.67 3.61 3.98
C LEU A 285 -18.28 5.08 3.83
N VAL A 286 -19.26 5.98 3.95
CA VAL A 286 -18.99 7.40 4.23
C VAL A 286 -18.40 7.47 5.64
N CYS A 287 -17.08 7.28 5.73
CA CYS A 287 -16.35 7.38 6.98
C CYS A 287 -16.35 8.84 7.44
N GLU A 288 -17.32 9.18 8.30
CA GLU A 288 -17.20 10.33 9.18
C GLU A 288 -15.87 10.20 9.95
N GLN A 289 -15.03 11.22 9.84
CA GLN A 289 -13.75 11.22 10.53
C GLN A 289 -14.01 11.34 12.03
N LYS A 290 -13.54 10.35 12.80
CA LYS A 290 -13.57 10.42 14.26
C LYS A 290 -12.83 11.66 14.73
N ALA A 291 -13.34 12.27 15.80
CA ALA A 291 -12.68 13.39 16.47
C ALA A 291 -11.27 13.01 16.93
N THR A 292 -10.41 14.02 17.12
CA THR A 292 -9.07 13.78 17.68
C THR A 292 -9.17 13.63 19.21
N PRO A 293 -8.28 12.89 19.89
CA PRO A 293 -8.39 12.69 21.34
C PRO A 293 -8.39 14.00 22.16
N LEU A 294 -7.69 15.04 21.71
CA LEU A 294 -7.76 16.39 22.28
C LEU A 294 -9.13 17.02 22.02
N MET A 295 -9.69 16.87 20.82
CA MET A 295 -11.01 17.39 20.49
C MET A 295 -12.10 16.76 21.37
N GLU A 296 -12.06 15.43 21.57
CA GLU A 296 -12.98 14.72 22.49
C GLU A 296 -12.89 15.27 23.93
N LYS A 297 -11.67 15.45 24.45
CA LYS A 297 -11.44 16.02 25.79
C LYS A 297 -11.86 17.49 25.92
N LEU A 298 -11.67 18.28 24.86
CA LEU A 298 -12.11 19.68 24.85
C LEU A 298 -13.62 19.81 24.74
N GLU A 299 -14.31 18.91 24.05
CA GLU A 299 -15.77 18.82 24.06
C GLU A 299 -16.32 18.40 25.43
N GLU A 300 -15.66 17.46 26.12
CA GLU A 300 -16.00 17.09 27.50
C GLU A 300 -15.82 18.28 28.46
N MET A 301 -14.68 18.98 28.38
CA MET A 301 -14.44 20.21 29.13
C MET A 301 -15.48 21.30 28.81
N ALA A 302 -15.82 21.51 27.54
CA ALA A 302 -16.83 22.48 27.12
C ALA A 302 -18.24 22.12 27.66
N LYS A 303 -18.60 20.84 27.72
CA LYS A 303 -19.84 20.37 28.36
C LYS A 303 -19.86 20.69 29.86
N HIS A 304 -18.76 20.44 30.58
CA HIS A 304 -18.65 20.81 31.99
C HIS A 304 -18.77 22.32 32.23
N ILE A 305 -18.11 23.14 31.41
CA ILE A 305 -18.24 24.62 31.48
C ILE A 305 -19.69 25.03 31.17
N GLY A 306 -20.33 24.42 30.18
CA GLY A 306 -21.73 24.65 29.85
C GLY A 306 -22.69 24.32 31.00
N TYR A 307 -22.49 23.21 31.71
CA TYR A 307 -23.30 22.88 32.90
C TYR A 307 -23.11 23.88 34.04
N VAL A 308 -21.88 24.34 34.29
CA VAL A 308 -21.59 25.38 35.29
C VAL A 308 -22.21 26.72 34.89
N GLY A 309 -22.07 27.13 33.62
CA GLY A 309 -22.69 28.34 33.06
C GLY A 309 -24.22 28.30 33.13
N MET A 310 -24.84 27.15 32.86
CA MET A 310 -26.28 26.95 33.01
C MET A 310 -26.74 27.05 34.47
N ALA A 311 -25.97 26.51 35.43
CA ALA A 311 -26.27 26.65 36.85
C ALA A 311 -26.22 28.12 37.30
N PHE A 312 -25.21 28.89 36.88
CA PHE A 312 -25.14 30.33 37.15
C PHE A 312 -26.28 31.10 36.46
N SER A 313 -26.59 30.80 35.20
CA SER A 313 -27.69 31.41 34.45
C SER A 313 -29.04 31.23 35.17
N ILE A 314 -29.37 30.01 35.59
CA ILE A 314 -30.59 29.72 36.35
C ILE A 314 -30.59 30.43 37.71
N ALA A 315 -29.46 30.42 38.43
CA ALA A 315 -29.34 31.11 39.72
C ALA A 315 -29.54 32.63 39.59
N THR A 316 -28.95 33.26 38.57
CA THR A 316 -29.12 34.68 38.26
C THR A 316 -30.57 35.00 37.87
N MET A 317 -31.20 34.16 37.04
CA MET A 317 -32.61 34.31 36.65
C MET A 317 -33.54 34.23 37.86
N VAL A 318 -33.36 33.24 38.74
CA VAL A 318 -34.13 33.11 39.99
C VAL A 318 -33.89 34.30 40.92
N ALA A 319 -32.65 34.74 41.10
CA ALA A 319 -32.32 35.89 41.94
C ALA A 319 -32.98 37.19 41.43
N MET A 320 -32.93 37.45 40.11
CA MET A 320 -33.58 38.61 39.51
C MET A 320 -35.11 38.57 39.65
N ILE A 321 -35.75 37.41 39.46
CA ILE A 321 -37.19 37.24 39.70
C ILE A 321 -37.54 37.53 41.17
N ILE A 322 -36.75 37.04 42.14
CA ILE A 322 -36.96 37.31 43.57
C ILE A 322 -36.79 38.80 43.88
N ILE A 323 -35.75 39.45 43.35
CA ILE A 323 -35.50 40.89 43.54
C ILE A 323 -36.67 41.71 42.99
N TYR A 324 -37.20 41.37 41.81
CA TYR A 324 -38.34 42.07 41.21
C TYR A 324 -39.66 41.83 41.97
N ALA A 325 -39.90 40.61 42.45
CA ALA A 325 -41.07 40.30 43.26
C ALA A 325 -41.08 41.04 44.61
N THR A 326 -39.91 41.33 45.17
CA THR A 326 -39.73 41.95 46.51
C THR A 326 -39.50 43.46 46.48
N SER A 327 -39.13 44.05 45.33
CA SER A 327 -38.89 45.50 45.19
C SER A 327 -40.15 46.22 44.68
N ASP A 328 -40.79 47.06 45.50
CA ASP A 328 -41.95 47.84 45.05
C ASP A 328 -41.60 48.94 44.03
N ASP A 329 -40.46 49.63 44.18
CA ASP A 329 -40.06 50.74 43.29
C ASP A 329 -39.82 50.32 41.83
N LYS A 330 -39.45 49.05 41.57
CA LYS A 330 -39.09 48.57 40.22
C LYS A 330 -40.29 48.21 39.33
N LYS A 331 -41.50 48.21 39.89
CA LYS A 331 -42.75 47.85 39.17
C LYS A 331 -43.25 48.93 38.21
N LEU A 332 -42.57 50.08 38.17
CA LEU A 332 -42.91 51.25 37.33
C LEU A 332 -42.15 51.30 35.99
N GLU A 333 -41.09 50.52 35.82
CA GLU A 333 -40.17 50.64 34.68
C GLU A 333 -40.31 49.52 33.62
N TYR A 334 -40.80 48.33 34.02
CA TYR A 334 -41.06 47.19 33.13
C TYR A 334 -42.34 46.46 33.50
N SER A 335 -43.07 45.91 32.52
CA SER A 335 -44.13 44.94 32.80
C SER A 335 -43.56 43.58 33.22
N TRP A 336 -44.37 42.74 33.90
CA TRP A 336 -43.98 41.36 34.25
C TRP A 336 -43.51 40.53 33.03
N PRO A 337 -44.22 40.53 31.87
CA PRO A 337 -43.75 39.84 30.67
C PRO A 337 -42.37 40.32 30.18
N SER A 338 -42.16 41.64 30.08
CA SER A 338 -40.88 42.19 29.60
C SER A 338 -39.75 41.99 30.59
N TYR A 339 -40.01 42.09 31.89
CA TYR A 339 -39.00 41.78 32.91
C TYR A 339 -38.58 40.31 32.88
N ILE A 340 -39.53 39.38 32.74
CA ILE A 340 -39.23 37.94 32.57
C ILE A 340 -38.39 37.71 31.31
N LEU A 341 -38.72 38.38 30.21
CA LEU A 341 -38.00 38.24 28.95
C LEU A 341 -36.57 38.83 29.02
N HIS A 342 -36.39 40.01 29.60
CA HIS A 342 -35.07 40.60 29.83
C HIS A 342 -34.22 39.74 30.78
N THR A 343 -34.85 39.17 31.82
CA THR A 343 -34.22 38.20 32.73
C THR A 343 -33.77 36.94 31.97
N PHE A 344 -34.61 36.42 31.06
CA PHE A 344 -34.28 35.28 30.20
C PHE A 344 -33.15 35.61 29.21
N LEU A 345 -33.15 36.80 28.60
CA LEU A 345 -32.09 37.28 27.71
C LEU A 345 -30.74 37.35 28.42
N ILE A 346 -30.68 37.88 29.64
CA ILE A 346 -29.47 37.85 30.47
C ILE A 346 -29.05 36.40 30.76
N GLY A 347 -30.00 35.52 31.10
CA GLY A 347 -29.73 34.09 31.30
C GLY A 347 -29.12 33.40 30.07
N VAL A 348 -29.65 33.65 28.88
CA VAL A 348 -29.10 33.12 27.61
C VAL A 348 -27.73 33.73 27.32
N THR A 349 -27.54 35.04 27.56
CA THR A 349 -26.26 35.73 27.38
C THR A 349 -25.16 35.11 28.26
N ILE A 350 -25.46 34.76 29.51
CA ILE A 350 -24.53 34.05 30.41
C ILE A 350 -24.11 32.70 29.81
N ILE A 351 -25.05 31.95 29.23
CA ILE A 351 -24.77 30.64 28.61
C ILE A 351 -23.89 30.80 27.37
N VAL A 352 -24.22 31.75 26.48
CA VAL A 352 -23.46 32.04 25.25
C VAL A 352 -22.03 32.50 25.56
N VAL A 353 -21.85 33.34 26.58
CA VAL A 353 -20.52 33.79 27.02
C VAL A 353 -19.73 32.66 27.72
N ALA A 354 -20.40 31.72 28.38
CA ALA A 354 -19.76 30.60 29.06
C ALA A 354 -19.24 29.53 28.09
N ILE A 355 -19.92 29.25 26.97
CA ILE A 355 -19.55 28.18 26.04
C ILE A 355 -18.46 28.69 25.06
N PRO A 356 -17.23 28.15 25.09
CA PRO A 356 -16.13 28.65 24.26
C PRO A 356 -16.17 28.06 22.84
N GLU A 357 -17.12 28.49 22.02
CA GLU A 357 -17.31 28.03 20.62
C GLU A 357 -16.04 28.15 19.75
N GLY A 358 -15.16 29.11 20.05
CA GLY A 358 -13.88 29.28 19.36
C GLY A 358 -12.82 28.20 19.65
N LEU A 359 -13.02 27.34 20.66
CA LEU A 359 -11.99 26.40 21.12
C LEU A 359 -11.76 25.20 20.16
N PRO A 360 -12.78 24.46 19.68
CA PRO A 360 -12.58 23.41 18.66
C PRO A 360 -12.08 23.96 17.33
N LEU A 361 -12.45 25.21 17.04
CA LEU A 361 -12.01 25.94 15.86
C LEU A 361 -10.51 26.28 15.90
N ALA A 362 -10.02 26.81 17.02
CA ALA A 362 -8.60 27.13 17.21
C ALA A 362 -7.70 25.89 17.02
N VAL A 363 -8.13 24.74 17.59
CA VAL A 363 -7.44 23.45 17.40
C VAL A 363 -7.44 23.03 15.93
N THR A 364 -8.59 23.10 15.25
CA THR A 364 -8.67 22.79 13.81
C THR A 364 -7.68 23.63 12.99
N ILE A 365 -7.62 24.94 13.22
CA ILE A 365 -6.74 25.86 12.47
C ILE A 365 -5.27 25.53 12.73
N SER A 366 -4.89 25.29 13.99
CA SER A 366 -3.54 24.90 14.38
C SER A 366 -3.11 23.58 13.73
N LEU A 367 -4.02 22.59 13.70
CA LEU A 367 -3.79 21.27 13.11
C LEU A 367 -3.65 21.34 11.58
N SER A 368 -4.48 22.14 10.91
CA SER A 368 -4.37 22.43 9.47
C SER A 368 -3.02 23.07 9.13
N TYR A 369 -2.61 24.09 9.89
CA TYR A 369 -1.32 24.76 9.70
C TYR A 369 -0.14 23.78 9.90
N SER A 370 -0.19 22.98 10.97
CA SER A 370 0.82 21.98 11.29
C SER A 370 0.93 20.91 10.20
N THR A 371 -0.22 20.42 9.70
CA THR A 371 -0.27 19.45 8.59
C THR A 371 0.32 20.02 7.30
N LYS A 372 0.04 21.29 6.99
CA LYS A 372 0.64 21.98 5.83
C LYS A 372 2.15 22.17 5.97
N LYS A 373 2.67 22.32 7.20
CA LYS A 373 4.11 22.35 7.47
C LYS A 373 4.72 20.95 7.27
N MET A 374 4.17 19.93 7.92
CA MET A 374 4.67 18.55 7.81
C MET A 374 4.69 18.04 6.37
N LEU A 375 3.71 18.43 5.54
CA LEU A 375 3.70 18.10 4.11
C LEU A 375 4.88 18.71 3.32
N ARG A 376 5.39 19.88 3.72
CA ARG A 376 6.61 20.46 3.12
C ARG A 376 7.86 19.70 3.56
N ASP A 377 7.83 19.13 4.76
CA ASP A 377 8.87 18.27 5.33
C ASP A 377 8.74 16.80 4.84
N ASN A 378 8.01 16.58 3.73
CA ASN A 378 7.70 15.28 3.10
C ASN A 378 6.90 14.28 3.96
N ASN A 379 6.23 14.73 5.03
CA ASN A 379 5.36 13.92 5.87
C ASN A 379 3.87 14.18 5.58
N LEU A 380 3.23 13.27 4.83
CA LEU A 380 1.82 13.36 4.45
C LEU A 380 0.90 12.73 5.52
N ILE A 381 0.23 13.56 6.31
CA ILE A 381 -0.81 13.11 7.24
C ILE A 381 -2.11 12.83 6.47
N ARG A 382 -2.54 11.57 6.47
CA ARG A 382 -3.79 11.12 5.83
C ARG A 382 -5.04 11.25 6.73
N VAL A 383 -4.85 11.26 8.04
CA VAL A 383 -5.92 11.36 9.05
C VAL A 383 -5.48 12.40 10.08
N LEU A 384 -6.23 13.50 10.22
CA LEU A 384 -5.82 14.64 11.05
C LEU A 384 -5.56 14.24 12.53
N ALA A 385 -6.37 13.33 13.08
CA ALA A 385 -6.17 12.79 14.43
C ALA A 385 -4.79 12.14 14.63
N ALA A 386 -4.21 11.53 13.60
CA ALA A 386 -2.91 10.86 13.70
C ALA A 386 -1.76 11.84 14.01
N CYS A 387 -1.87 13.11 13.60
CA CYS A 387 -0.89 14.15 13.95
C CYS A 387 -0.82 14.40 15.46
N GLU A 388 -1.95 14.28 16.16
CA GLU A 388 -2.02 14.43 17.61
C GLU A 388 -1.62 13.13 18.32
N THR A 389 -2.12 11.98 17.85
CA THR A 389 -1.74 10.67 18.39
C THR A 389 -0.23 10.46 18.33
N MET A 390 0.43 10.86 17.23
CA MET A 390 1.89 10.75 17.06
C MET A 390 2.67 11.54 18.13
N GLY A 391 2.13 12.66 18.61
CA GLY A 391 2.75 13.46 19.67
C GLY A 391 2.73 12.80 21.04
N ASN A 392 1.92 11.76 21.25
CA ASN A 392 1.80 11.00 22.49
C ASN A 392 2.45 9.61 22.41
N VAL A 393 3.13 9.28 21.30
CA VAL A 393 3.70 7.94 21.05
C VAL A 393 4.77 7.57 22.08
N THR A 394 4.60 6.39 22.69
CA THR A 394 5.56 5.78 23.63
C THR A 394 6.34 4.63 23.00
N SER A 395 5.80 4.01 21.95
CA SER A 395 6.41 2.88 21.24
C SER A 395 6.30 3.04 19.73
N ILE A 396 7.40 2.76 19.01
CA ILE A 396 7.42 2.68 17.55
C ILE A 396 7.74 1.24 17.14
N CYS A 397 6.83 0.57 16.45
CA CYS A 397 7.00 -0.76 15.89
C CYS A 397 7.45 -0.65 14.42
N SER A 398 8.74 -0.45 14.21
CA SER A 398 9.30 -0.22 12.88
C SER A 398 9.56 -1.54 12.13
N ASP A 399 9.04 -1.64 10.91
CA ASP A 399 9.48 -2.64 9.94
C ASP A 399 10.94 -2.39 9.53
N LYS A 400 11.67 -3.45 9.18
CA LYS A 400 13.07 -3.29 8.75
C LYS A 400 13.21 -2.86 7.29
N THR A 401 12.74 -3.69 6.35
CA THR A 401 13.03 -3.55 4.91
C THR A 401 12.30 -2.34 4.31
N GLY A 402 13.07 -1.35 3.86
CA GLY A 402 12.57 -0.13 3.21
C GLY A 402 12.09 0.97 4.15
N THR A 403 11.94 0.70 5.45
CA THR A 403 11.72 1.74 6.47
C THR A 403 13.06 2.11 7.09
N LEU A 404 13.74 1.19 7.79
CA LEU A 404 15.06 1.41 8.38
C LEU A 404 16.19 1.30 7.35
N THR A 405 15.99 0.51 6.30
CA THR A 405 16.93 0.33 5.19
C THR A 405 16.51 1.11 3.94
N GLU A 406 17.45 1.36 3.03
CA GLU A 406 17.18 2.06 1.76
C GLU A 406 16.30 1.26 0.78
N ASN A 407 16.11 -0.05 1.00
CA ASN A 407 15.51 -0.99 0.05
C ASN A 407 16.31 -1.13 -1.26
N LYS A 408 17.62 -0.85 -1.18
CA LYS A 408 18.60 -0.83 -2.29
C LYS A 408 19.72 -1.81 -1.96
N MET A 409 19.53 -3.07 -2.32
CA MET A 409 20.54 -4.10 -2.10
C MET A 409 21.88 -3.69 -2.75
N THR A 410 22.97 -3.74 -1.98
CA THR A 410 24.34 -3.41 -2.40
C THR A 410 25.32 -4.51 -2.01
N VAL A 411 26.30 -4.79 -2.86
CA VAL A 411 27.44 -5.64 -2.49
C VAL A 411 28.35 -4.87 -1.53
N VAL A 412 28.68 -5.47 -0.38
CA VAL A 412 29.49 -4.85 0.70
C VAL A 412 30.83 -5.54 0.88
N GLN A 413 30.91 -6.85 0.65
CA GLN A 413 32.16 -7.62 0.64
C GLN A 413 32.00 -8.84 -0.25
N GLY A 414 33.10 -9.49 -0.63
CA GLY A 414 33.06 -10.58 -1.58
C GLY A 414 34.39 -11.33 -1.68
N TRP A 415 34.31 -12.65 -1.85
CA TRP A 415 35.41 -13.44 -2.38
C TRP A 415 35.28 -13.46 -3.90
N VAL A 416 36.28 -12.97 -4.62
CA VAL A 416 36.27 -12.81 -6.07
C VAL A 416 37.59 -13.34 -6.61
N LEU A 417 37.54 -14.37 -7.47
CA LEU A 417 38.71 -14.91 -8.18
C LEU A 417 39.90 -15.17 -7.24
N GLY A 418 39.73 -16.05 -6.26
CA GLY A 418 40.79 -16.44 -5.33
C GLY A 418 40.94 -15.56 -4.07
N LYS A 419 40.52 -14.28 -4.09
CA LYS A 419 40.82 -13.30 -3.02
C LYS A 419 39.56 -12.69 -2.39
N PHE A 420 39.61 -12.44 -1.08
CA PHE A 420 38.55 -11.74 -0.33
C PHE A 420 38.79 -10.23 -0.31
N PHE A 421 37.74 -9.47 -0.57
CA PHE A 421 37.70 -8.00 -0.64
C PHE A 421 36.52 -7.47 0.19
N LYS A 422 36.67 -6.26 0.74
CA LYS A 422 35.65 -5.62 1.59
C LYS A 422 35.54 -4.12 1.28
N ASP A 423 36.53 -3.33 1.68
CA ASP A 423 36.49 -1.88 1.56
C ASP A 423 36.47 -1.42 0.08
N GLU A 424 37.01 -2.25 -0.82
CA GLU A 424 37.06 -2.07 -2.27
C GLU A 424 35.67 -2.09 -2.93
N PHE A 425 34.62 -2.62 -2.30
CA PHE A 425 33.25 -2.56 -2.84
C PHE A 425 32.59 -1.18 -2.69
N THR A 426 33.03 -0.39 -1.71
CA THR A 426 32.47 0.93 -1.40
C THR A 426 32.84 1.92 -2.51
N ASN A 427 34.15 2.07 -2.77
CA ASN A 427 34.74 2.98 -3.75
C ASN A 427 35.18 2.27 -5.05
N ALA A 428 34.46 1.21 -5.43
CA ALA A 428 34.84 0.25 -6.46
C ALA A 428 35.32 0.84 -7.80
N SER A 429 36.63 0.67 -8.05
CA SER A 429 37.30 0.84 -9.35
C SER A 429 37.88 -0.51 -9.80
N ARG A 430 37.94 -0.77 -11.11
CA ARG A 430 38.57 -1.99 -11.67
C ARG A 430 39.99 -2.20 -11.16
N THR A 431 40.74 -1.11 -10.96
CA THR A 431 42.14 -1.12 -10.49
C THR A 431 42.32 -1.52 -9.02
N GLN A 432 41.28 -1.53 -8.19
CA GLN A 432 41.35 -1.97 -6.80
C GLN A 432 41.24 -3.49 -6.66
N PHE A 433 40.54 -4.14 -7.58
CA PHE A 433 40.43 -5.59 -7.65
C PHE A 433 41.71 -6.15 -8.28
N GLN A 434 42.70 -6.45 -7.44
CA GLN A 434 43.97 -7.08 -7.80
C GLN A 434 43.74 -8.56 -8.19
N VAL A 435 43.17 -8.78 -9.36
CA VAL A 435 42.81 -10.10 -9.94
C VAL A 435 43.09 -10.08 -11.44
N ASN A 436 43.19 -11.25 -12.08
CA ASN A 436 43.32 -11.34 -13.53
C ASN A 436 42.14 -10.64 -14.25
N ALA A 437 42.47 -9.66 -15.11
CA ALA A 437 41.48 -8.85 -15.83
C ALA A 437 40.57 -9.67 -16.75
N LYS A 438 41.12 -10.67 -17.45
CA LYS A 438 40.33 -11.56 -18.33
C LYS A 438 39.35 -12.41 -17.52
N ALA A 439 39.78 -12.94 -16.38
CA ALA A 439 38.89 -13.70 -15.49
C ALA A 439 37.79 -12.82 -14.88
N LEU A 440 38.07 -11.54 -14.65
CA LEU A 440 37.07 -10.55 -14.22
C LEU A 440 36.08 -10.21 -15.35
N ASP A 441 36.54 -10.10 -16.59
CA ASP A 441 35.67 -9.93 -17.77
C ASP A 441 34.78 -11.17 -17.99
N GLU A 442 35.30 -12.40 -17.81
CA GLU A 442 34.48 -13.64 -17.88
C GLU A 442 33.44 -13.73 -16.75
N LEU A 443 33.78 -13.27 -15.53
CA LEU A 443 32.81 -13.12 -14.44
C LEU A 443 31.73 -12.06 -14.76
N ALA A 444 32.10 -10.96 -15.42
CA ALA A 444 31.16 -9.95 -15.89
C ALA A 444 30.16 -10.53 -16.91
N VAL A 445 30.61 -11.38 -17.84
CA VAL A 445 29.70 -12.10 -18.76
C VAL A 445 28.71 -12.99 -17.99
N ASN A 446 29.19 -13.79 -17.02
CA ASN A 446 28.35 -14.65 -16.19
C ASN A 446 27.21 -13.87 -15.52
N ILE A 447 27.55 -12.76 -14.84
CA ILE A 447 26.58 -11.91 -14.13
C ILE A 447 25.59 -11.24 -15.10
N ALA A 448 26.07 -10.71 -16.22
CA ALA A 448 25.25 -9.97 -17.19
C ALA A 448 24.30 -10.86 -18.00
N VAL A 449 24.67 -12.13 -18.22
CA VAL A 449 23.84 -13.12 -18.93
C VAL A 449 22.85 -13.80 -18.00
N ASN A 450 23.32 -14.37 -16.90
CA ASN A 450 22.47 -15.09 -15.95
C ASN A 450 21.76 -14.09 -15.02
N THR A 451 20.87 -13.25 -15.55
CA THR A 451 20.12 -12.26 -14.73
C THR A 451 18.72 -11.92 -15.26
N SER A 452 17.77 -11.82 -14.35
CA SER A 452 16.41 -11.32 -14.59
C SER A 452 16.32 -9.79 -14.47
N ALA A 453 17.31 -9.16 -13.83
CA ALA A 453 17.33 -7.72 -13.56
C ALA A 453 17.97 -6.91 -14.70
N TYR A 454 17.68 -5.62 -14.73
CA TYR A 454 18.21 -4.62 -15.66
C TYR A 454 18.42 -3.28 -14.93
N LEU A 455 19.35 -2.46 -15.44
CA LEU A 455 19.57 -1.11 -14.95
C LEU A 455 18.91 -0.12 -15.93
N LYS A 456 18.07 0.77 -15.41
CA LYS A 456 17.52 1.92 -16.13
C LYS A 456 18.08 3.19 -15.53
N ASP A 457 18.57 4.10 -16.36
CA ASP A 457 18.98 5.42 -15.87
C ASP A 457 17.73 6.25 -15.55
N ALA A 458 17.69 6.80 -14.34
CA ALA A 458 16.72 7.79 -13.91
C ALA A 458 17.49 9.00 -13.34
N ASN A 459 17.40 10.13 -14.05
CA ASN A 459 18.03 11.40 -13.67
C ASN A 459 19.55 11.32 -13.42
N GLY A 460 20.27 10.48 -14.18
CA GLY A 460 21.72 10.28 -14.03
C GLY A 460 22.10 9.30 -12.92
N THR A 461 21.12 8.59 -12.34
CA THR A 461 21.36 7.53 -11.35
C THR A 461 20.85 6.18 -11.86
N PRO A 462 21.69 5.12 -11.88
CA PRO A 462 21.28 3.80 -12.31
C PRO A 462 20.34 3.17 -11.29
N GLN A 463 19.08 2.95 -11.68
CA GLN A 463 18.10 2.25 -10.86
C GLN A 463 17.93 0.81 -11.30
N VAL A 464 17.84 -0.09 -10.31
CA VAL A 464 17.56 -1.52 -10.53
C VAL A 464 16.09 -1.72 -10.83
N GLN A 465 15.80 -2.45 -11.90
CA GLN A 465 14.50 -3.03 -12.20
C GLN A 465 14.61 -4.56 -12.18
N GLY A 466 13.58 -5.24 -11.64
CA GLY A 466 13.61 -6.68 -11.36
C GLY A 466 14.24 -7.03 -10.00
N ASN A 467 14.83 -8.23 -9.89
CA ASN A 467 15.30 -8.77 -8.60
C ASN A 467 16.45 -7.94 -7.99
N LYS A 468 16.20 -7.37 -6.81
CA LYS A 468 17.15 -6.51 -6.10
C LYS A 468 18.48 -7.18 -5.75
N THR A 469 18.47 -8.48 -5.45
CA THR A 469 19.70 -9.23 -5.13
C THR A 469 20.61 -9.33 -6.36
N GLU A 470 20.02 -9.51 -7.54
CA GLU A 470 20.74 -9.54 -8.81
C GLU A 470 21.20 -8.13 -9.21
N GLY A 471 20.31 -7.15 -9.07
CA GLY A 471 20.59 -5.74 -9.30
C GLY A 471 21.73 -5.18 -8.46
N ALA A 472 21.92 -5.66 -7.23
CA ALA A 472 23.07 -5.29 -6.39
C ALA A 472 24.42 -5.59 -7.07
N VAL A 473 24.52 -6.76 -7.69
CA VAL A 473 25.73 -7.19 -8.41
C VAL A 473 25.87 -6.44 -9.74
N LEU A 474 24.76 -6.14 -10.42
CA LEU A 474 24.76 -5.27 -11.61
C LEU A 474 25.18 -3.82 -11.28
N LEU A 475 24.76 -3.27 -10.14
CA LEU A 475 25.19 -1.96 -9.67
C LEU A 475 26.70 -1.94 -9.38
N TRP A 476 27.25 -3.01 -8.80
CA TRP A 476 28.69 -3.17 -8.64
C TRP A 476 29.42 -3.23 -9.99
N MET A 477 28.95 -4.02 -10.96
CA MET A 477 29.49 -4.01 -12.33
C MET A 477 29.42 -2.63 -12.99
N ASN A 478 28.36 -1.87 -12.75
CA ASN A 478 28.20 -0.52 -13.28
C ASN A 478 29.14 0.49 -12.61
N LYS A 479 29.42 0.36 -11.30
CA LYS A 479 30.52 1.11 -10.64
C LYS A 479 31.85 0.82 -11.33
N LEU A 480 32.13 -0.45 -11.61
CA LEU A 480 33.29 -0.93 -12.37
C LEU A 480 33.26 -0.59 -13.88
N LYS A 481 32.27 0.19 -14.36
CA LYS A 481 32.16 0.63 -15.76
C LYS A 481 32.12 -0.53 -16.77
N PHE A 482 31.44 -1.63 -16.46
CA PHE A 482 31.15 -2.67 -17.45
C PHE A 482 29.96 -2.28 -18.34
N PRO A 483 30.04 -2.43 -19.67
CA PRO A 483 28.92 -2.21 -20.58
C PRO A 483 27.93 -3.39 -20.53
N ILE A 484 27.17 -3.48 -19.43
CA ILE A 484 26.28 -4.62 -19.10
C ILE A 484 25.32 -4.97 -20.25
N THR A 485 24.72 -3.96 -20.88
CA THR A 485 23.74 -4.14 -21.96
C THR A 485 24.36 -4.77 -23.21
N ASP A 486 25.58 -4.38 -23.55
CA ASP A 486 26.28 -4.83 -24.75
C ASP A 486 26.83 -6.25 -24.53
N ILE A 487 27.47 -6.48 -23.38
CA ILE A 487 27.89 -7.82 -22.93
C ILE A 487 26.72 -8.80 -23.00
N ARG A 488 25.54 -8.43 -22.49
CA ARG A 488 24.34 -9.30 -22.52
C ARG A 488 23.87 -9.57 -23.94
N ARG A 489 23.85 -8.56 -24.82
CA ARG A 489 23.40 -8.67 -26.23
C ARG A 489 24.32 -9.56 -27.08
N GLU A 490 25.62 -9.45 -26.86
CA GLU A 490 26.64 -10.23 -27.57
C GLU A 490 26.68 -11.68 -27.09
N ASN A 491 26.51 -11.90 -25.78
CA ASN A 491 26.72 -13.21 -25.17
C ASN A 491 25.45 -14.05 -24.97
N PHE A 492 24.24 -13.46 -24.97
CA PHE A 492 22.98 -14.22 -24.80
C PHE A 492 21.94 -13.89 -25.87
N GLN A 493 21.57 -14.88 -26.66
CA GLN A 493 20.63 -14.76 -27.77
C GLN A 493 19.66 -15.95 -27.80
N ILE A 494 18.38 -15.68 -27.49
CA ILE A 494 17.30 -16.69 -27.57
C ILE A 494 17.22 -17.30 -28.98
N ILE A 495 17.46 -16.50 -30.03
CA ILE A 495 17.46 -16.93 -31.43
C ILE A 495 18.56 -17.96 -31.74
N ARG A 496 19.70 -17.91 -31.02
CA ARG A 496 20.76 -18.93 -31.11
C ARG A 496 20.36 -20.25 -30.41
N GLY A 497 19.24 -20.25 -29.69
CA GLY A 497 18.79 -21.35 -28.83
C GLY A 497 19.53 -21.40 -27.51
N ASP A 498 20.01 -20.26 -27.00
CA ASP A 498 20.45 -20.11 -25.60
C ASP A 498 19.24 -20.17 -24.66
N ARG A 499 19.39 -20.73 -23.44
CA ARG A 499 18.28 -20.94 -22.51
C ARG A 499 18.54 -20.37 -21.12
N LEU A 500 17.58 -19.63 -20.59
CA LEU A 500 17.53 -19.21 -19.18
C LEU A 500 16.63 -20.17 -18.39
N PHE A 501 17.13 -20.62 -17.25
CA PHE A 501 16.39 -21.37 -16.22
C PHE A 501 16.10 -20.40 -15.07
N PRO A 502 14.84 -19.97 -14.86
CA PRO A 502 14.49 -19.01 -13.82
C PRO A 502 14.74 -19.57 -12.42
N PHE A 503 14.79 -18.68 -11.43
CA PHE A 503 15.02 -19.06 -10.03
C PHE A 503 13.94 -20.01 -9.50
N SER A 504 14.38 -21.14 -8.93
CA SER A 504 13.52 -22.05 -8.17
C SER A 504 13.85 -21.96 -6.68
N SER A 505 12.82 -21.73 -5.86
CA SER A 505 12.95 -21.69 -4.39
C SER A 505 13.37 -23.04 -3.79
N GLU A 506 13.02 -24.14 -4.43
CA GLU A 506 13.43 -25.51 -4.05
C GLU A 506 14.93 -25.70 -4.27
N LYS A 507 15.43 -25.30 -5.45
CA LYS A 507 16.85 -25.44 -5.83
C LYS A 507 17.75 -24.34 -5.31
N LYS A 508 17.15 -23.22 -4.87
CA LYS A 508 17.79 -21.98 -4.40
C LYS A 508 18.81 -21.38 -5.39
N SER A 509 18.59 -21.61 -6.68
CA SER A 509 19.51 -21.24 -7.76
C SER A 509 18.76 -20.92 -9.05
N MET A 510 19.46 -20.24 -9.97
CA MET A 510 19.06 -19.99 -11.36
C MET A 510 20.28 -20.07 -12.28
N ALA A 511 20.06 -20.42 -13.54
CA ALA A 511 21.14 -20.66 -14.48
C ALA A 511 20.81 -20.22 -15.91
N ALA A 512 21.84 -19.97 -16.72
CA ALA A 512 21.73 -19.70 -18.15
C ALA A 512 22.72 -20.58 -18.92
N ILE A 513 22.27 -21.26 -19.97
CA ILE A 513 23.16 -21.97 -20.91
C ILE A 513 23.33 -21.12 -22.16
N VAL A 514 24.59 -20.90 -22.52
CA VAL A 514 25.04 -20.12 -23.67
C VAL A 514 25.78 -21.03 -24.64
N LYS A 515 25.44 -20.97 -25.93
CA LYS A 515 26.18 -21.65 -27.00
C LYS A 515 27.34 -20.77 -27.47
N CYS A 516 28.56 -21.29 -27.40
CA CYS A 516 29.76 -20.59 -27.83
C CYS A 516 30.01 -20.79 -29.34
N SER A 517 30.71 -19.84 -29.97
CA SER A 517 30.98 -19.82 -31.43
C SER A 517 31.85 -20.98 -31.94
N ASN A 518 32.61 -21.60 -31.05
CA ASN A 518 33.42 -22.80 -31.27
C ASN A 518 32.62 -24.12 -31.14
N GLY A 519 31.31 -24.07 -30.89
CA GLY A 519 30.46 -25.25 -30.70
C GLY A 519 30.45 -25.85 -29.28
N THR A 520 31.20 -25.28 -28.32
CA THR A 520 31.05 -25.65 -26.90
C THR A 520 29.85 -24.94 -26.29
N CYS A 521 29.37 -25.39 -25.13
CA CYS A 521 28.34 -24.70 -24.36
C CYS A 521 28.89 -24.29 -22.98
N ARG A 522 28.49 -23.13 -22.48
CA ARG A 522 28.83 -22.65 -21.13
C ARG A 522 27.57 -22.43 -20.32
N LEU A 523 27.47 -23.12 -19.19
CA LEU A 523 26.43 -22.91 -18.18
C LEU A 523 26.94 -21.89 -17.18
N TYR A 524 26.19 -20.81 -16.99
CA TYR A 524 26.34 -19.85 -15.91
C TYR A 524 25.33 -20.16 -14.82
N SER A 525 25.74 -20.29 -13.56
CA SER A 525 24.86 -20.61 -12.43
C SER A 525 25.08 -19.65 -11.26
N LYS A 526 24.00 -19.25 -10.60
CA LYS A 526 24.04 -18.43 -9.38
C LYS A 526 22.96 -18.84 -8.40
N GLY A 527 23.24 -18.72 -7.11
CA GLY A 527 22.31 -19.13 -6.06
C GLY A 527 22.83 -18.91 -4.67
N ALA A 528 22.11 -19.45 -3.69
CA ALA A 528 22.54 -19.47 -2.30
C ALA A 528 23.95 -20.09 -2.19
N ALA A 529 24.85 -19.44 -1.45
CA ALA A 529 26.27 -19.70 -1.57
C ALA A 529 26.65 -21.12 -1.13
N GLU A 530 26.00 -21.63 -0.08
CA GLU A 530 26.14 -23.00 0.39
C GLU A 530 25.66 -24.03 -0.64
N VAL A 531 24.66 -23.71 -1.45
CA VAL A 531 24.06 -24.63 -2.45
C VAL A 531 24.90 -24.73 -3.72
N ILE A 532 25.45 -23.61 -4.20
CA ILE A 532 26.37 -23.64 -5.35
C ILE A 532 27.71 -24.30 -4.95
N LEU A 533 28.17 -24.10 -3.72
CA LEU A 533 29.44 -24.66 -3.25
C LEU A 533 29.40 -26.19 -3.04
N THR A 534 28.24 -26.79 -2.75
CA THR A 534 28.11 -28.27 -2.75
C THR A 534 28.13 -28.86 -4.15
N ARG A 535 27.62 -28.13 -5.16
CA ARG A 535 27.64 -28.53 -6.57
C ARG A 535 28.99 -28.25 -7.28
N ALA A 536 29.89 -27.52 -6.63
CA ALA A 536 31.18 -27.14 -7.19
C ALA A 536 32.30 -28.14 -6.87
N ASN A 537 33.18 -28.39 -7.85
CA ASN A 537 34.39 -29.20 -7.71
C ASN A 537 35.69 -28.45 -8.04
N LYS A 538 35.60 -27.22 -8.54
CA LYS A 538 36.73 -26.38 -8.97
C LYS A 538 36.50 -24.91 -8.60
N TYR A 539 37.54 -24.09 -8.67
CA TYR A 539 37.46 -22.63 -8.49
C TYR A 539 38.48 -21.91 -9.38
N ILE A 540 38.28 -20.60 -9.61
CA ILE A 540 39.28 -19.75 -10.28
C ILE A 540 40.16 -19.05 -9.23
N ASP A 541 41.48 -19.11 -9.42
CA ASP A 541 42.47 -18.40 -8.60
C ASP A 541 42.71 -16.94 -9.06
N ILE A 542 43.59 -16.23 -8.34
CA ILE A 542 43.89 -14.81 -8.57
C ILE A 542 44.52 -14.53 -9.95
N ASP A 543 45.26 -15.50 -10.47
CA ASP A 543 45.94 -15.45 -11.76
C ASP A 543 45.01 -15.87 -12.92
N GLY A 544 43.79 -16.33 -12.61
CA GLY A 544 42.77 -16.74 -13.58
C GLY A 544 42.82 -18.22 -13.96
N ASN A 545 43.61 -19.04 -13.26
CA ASN A 545 43.69 -20.48 -13.53
C ASN A 545 42.60 -21.25 -12.79
N ILE A 546 42.18 -22.38 -13.37
CA ILE A 546 41.19 -23.28 -12.79
C ILE A 546 41.90 -24.29 -11.89
N GLN A 547 41.59 -24.27 -10.61
CA GLN A 547 42.14 -25.15 -9.58
C GLN A 547 41.08 -26.11 -9.05
N GLU A 548 41.47 -27.29 -8.57
CA GLU A 548 40.56 -28.22 -7.89
C GLU A 548 40.15 -27.71 -6.51
N LEU A 549 38.87 -27.88 -6.17
CA LEU A 549 38.32 -27.48 -4.87
C LEU A 549 38.60 -28.56 -3.82
N THR A 550 39.82 -28.52 -3.27
CA THR A 550 40.25 -29.37 -2.15
C THR A 550 39.33 -29.21 -0.92
N SER A 551 39.34 -30.19 -0.02
CA SER A 551 38.63 -30.10 1.27
C SER A 551 39.00 -28.84 2.04
N THR A 552 40.31 -28.57 2.17
CA THR A 552 40.84 -27.37 2.83
C THR A 552 40.31 -26.07 2.23
N LYS A 553 40.22 -25.97 0.90
CA LYS A 553 39.71 -24.78 0.21
C LYS A 553 38.20 -24.66 0.30
N ARG A 554 37.46 -25.79 0.28
CA ARG A 554 36.02 -25.81 0.54
C ARG A 554 35.69 -25.34 1.96
N ASP A 555 36.50 -25.72 2.96
CA ASP A 555 36.35 -25.27 4.35
C ASP A 555 36.67 -23.78 4.53
N GLU A 556 37.69 -23.25 3.82
CA GLU A 556 37.98 -21.81 3.74
C GLU A 556 36.77 -21.03 3.19
N LEU A 557 36.20 -21.45 2.06
CA LEU A 557 35.02 -20.80 1.47
C LEU A 557 33.79 -20.92 2.37
N ASN A 558 33.56 -22.07 3.00
CA ASN A 558 32.49 -22.25 4.00
C ASN A 558 32.66 -21.29 5.20
N ARG A 559 33.89 -21.07 5.67
CA ARG A 559 34.18 -20.10 6.74
C ARG A 559 33.88 -18.67 6.31
N ILE A 560 34.26 -18.29 5.09
CA ILE A 560 33.94 -16.98 4.51
C ILE A 560 32.41 -16.76 4.42
N ILE A 561 31.66 -17.77 3.94
CA ILE A 561 30.19 -17.71 3.87
C ILE A 561 29.58 -17.51 5.27
N ARG A 562 30.08 -18.23 6.29
CA ARG A 562 29.63 -18.06 7.69
C ARG A 562 29.93 -16.67 8.23
N GLN A 563 31.13 -16.14 8.03
CA GLN A 563 31.51 -14.79 8.47
C GLN A 563 30.67 -13.69 7.80
N MET A 564 30.32 -13.84 6.52
CA MET A 564 29.39 -12.96 5.83
C MET A 564 27.98 -13.04 6.43
N ALA A 565 27.48 -14.25 6.73
CA ALA A 565 26.16 -14.46 7.34
C ALA A 565 26.08 -13.92 8.79
N GLU A 566 27.14 -14.10 9.59
CA GLU A 566 27.30 -13.49 10.93
C GLU A 566 27.27 -11.95 10.86
N SER A 567 27.82 -11.39 9.78
CA SER A 567 27.74 -9.95 9.46
C SER A 567 26.39 -9.53 8.85
N ALA A 568 25.37 -10.38 8.95
CA ALA A 568 24.01 -10.16 8.43
C ALA A 568 23.90 -9.95 6.90
N LEU A 569 24.87 -10.43 6.14
CA LEU A 569 24.86 -10.36 4.67
C LEU A 569 24.16 -11.57 4.06
N ARG A 570 23.38 -11.31 3.00
CA ARG A 570 22.90 -12.35 2.09
C ARG A 570 24.05 -12.76 1.18
N THR A 571 24.48 -14.01 1.28
CA THR A 571 25.51 -14.58 0.42
C THR A 571 24.91 -15.11 -0.88
N ILE A 572 25.51 -14.75 -2.02
CA ILE A 572 25.22 -15.34 -3.32
C ILE A 572 26.54 -15.83 -3.93
N CYS A 573 26.56 -17.07 -4.39
CA CYS A 573 27.70 -17.63 -5.12
C CYS A 573 27.39 -17.65 -6.62
N ILE A 574 28.41 -17.39 -7.42
CA ILE A 574 28.40 -17.39 -8.87
C ILE A 574 29.46 -18.37 -9.34
N GLY A 575 29.03 -19.32 -10.17
CA GLY A 575 29.88 -20.32 -10.80
C GLY A 575 29.53 -20.51 -12.26
N HIS A 576 30.34 -21.29 -12.96
CA HIS A 576 30.08 -21.71 -14.33
C HIS A 576 30.54 -23.16 -14.55
N ARG A 577 30.09 -23.77 -15.64
CA ARG A 577 30.59 -25.05 -16.15
C ARG A 577 30.70 -24.97 -17.67
N ASP A 578 31.78 -25.52 -18.19
CA ASP A 578 31.98 -25.71 -19.62
C ASP A 578 31.57 -27.13 -20.02
N PHE A 579 30.92 -27.23 -21.18
CA PHE A 579 30.47 -28.46 -21.80
C PHE A 579 31.10 -28.59 -23.18
N ALA A 580 31.61 -29.78 -23.50
CA ALA A 580 32.16 -30.09 -24.80
C ALA A 580 31.07 -30.10 -25.89
N GLY A 581 31.47 -29.93 -27.15
CA GLY A 581 30.56 -30.01 -28.29
C GLY A 581 29.86 -31.37 -28.36
N GLY A 582 28.53 -31.38 -28.26
CA GLY A 582 27.70 -32.60 -28.25
C GLY A 582 27.42 -33.21 -26.87
N GLU A 583 27.96 -32.65 -25.77
CA GLU A 583 27.68 -33.12 -24.41
C GLU A 583 26.25 -32.74 -23.94
N LEU A 584 25.66 -31.68 -24.53
CA LEU A 584 24.29 -31.26 -24.30
C LEU A 584 23.42 -31.46 -25.56
N PRO A 585 22.09 -31.67 -25.42
CA PRO A 585 21.17 -31.74 -26.55
C PRO A 585 21.21 -30.49 -27.44
N SER A 586 21.05 -30.68 -28.75
CA SER A 586 21.04 -29.58 -29.74
C SER A 586 19.94 -28.55 -29.47
N ASP A 587 18.76 -29.03 -29.08
CA ASP A 587 17.68 -28.22 -28.52
C ASP A 587 17.82 -28.15 -26.99
N LEU A 588 18.21 -26.99 -26.49
CA LEU A 588 18.30 -26.79 -25.04
C LEU A 588 16.94 -26.71 -24.36
N HIS A 589 15.81 -26.56 -25.08
CA HIS A 589 14.47 -26.56 -24.50
C HIS A 589 13.99 -27.96 -24.08
N SER A 590 14.56 -29.03 -24.66
CA SER A 590 14.24 -30.41 -24.27
C SER A 590 14.75 -30.80 -22.86
N LEU A 591 15.66 -30.02 -22.28
CA LEU A 591 16.17 -30.27 -20.94
C LEU A 591 15.07 -30.01 -19.88
N PRO A 592 14.79 -30.94 -18.95
CA PRO A 592 13.86 -30.66 -17.85
C PRO A 592 14.44 -29.64 -16.87
N ASP A 593 15.78 -29.57 -16.75
CA ASP A 593 16.48 -28.79 -15.74
C ASP A 593 17.88 -28.34 -16.19
N ALA A 594 18.49 -27.42 -15.43
CA ALA A 594 19.86 -27.01 -15.64
C ALA A 594 20.85 -28.10 -15.13
N PRO A 595 21.85 -28.52 -15.93
CA PRO A 595 22.85 -29.51 -15.53
C PRO A 595 23.95 -28.87 -14.65
N ASP A 596 23.57 -28.40 -13.46
CA ASP A 596 24.37 -27.49 -12.63
C ASP A 596 25.30 -28.16 -11.61
N GLN A 597 25.78 -29.37 -11.94
CA GLN A 597 26.81 -30.08 -11.17
C GLN A 597 28.22 -29.79 -11.72
N GLU A 598 29.25 -30.07 -10.92
CA GLU A 598 30.67 -29.90 -11.29
C GLU A 598 31.03 -28.45 -11.66
N LEU A 599 30.48 -27.50 -10.91
CA LEU A 599 30.69 -26.07 -11.13
C LEU A 599 32.12 -25.63 -10.74
N ILE A 600 32.61 -24.63 -11.47
CA ILE A 600 33.81 -23.85 -11.17
C ILE A 600 33.34 -22.56 -10.48
N VAL A 601 33.73 -22.35 -9.22
CA VAL A 601 33.36 -21.14 -8.45
C VAL A 601 34.15 -19.93 -8.96
N ASN A 602 33.46 -18.87 -9.35
CA ASN A 602 34.05 -17.60 -9.78
C ASN A 602 34.09 -16.57 -8.62
N ALA A 603 32.97 -16.42 -7.91
CA ALA A 603 32.82 -15.41 -6.86
C ALA A 603 31.72 -15.77 -5.83
N ILE A 604 31.86 -15.25 -4.61
CA ILE A 604 30.85 -15.26 -3.54
C ILE A 604 30.69 -13.82 -3.08
N PHE A 605 29.52 -13.23 -3.27
CA PHE A 605 29.21 -11.85 -2.86
C PHE A 605 28.36 -11.83 -1.59
N GLY A 606 28.76 -11.00 -0.63
CA GLY A 606 27.98 -10.61 0.54
C GLY A 606 27.21 -9.33 0.26
N ILE A 607 25.89 -9.44 0.20
CA ILE A 607 24.98 -8.37 -0.18
C ILE A 607 24.17 -7.93 1.05
N GLN A 608 24.09 -6.62 1.30
CA GLN A 608 23.26 -6.03 2.35
C GLN A 608 22.20 -5.12 1.75
N ASP A 609 21.09 -4.94 2.46
CA ASP A 609 20.25 -3.75 2.32
C ASP A 609 20.78 -2.70 3.33
N PRO A 610 21.44 -1.62 2.87
CA PRO A 610 22.10 -0.67 3.76
C PRO A 610 21.07 0.13 4.56
N LEU A 611 21.48 0.59 5.74
CA LEU A 611 20.70 1.52 6.56
C LEU A 611 20.60 2.87 5.86
N ARG A 612 19.47 3.56 6.04
CA ARG A 612 19.37 4.97 5.67
C ARG A 612 20.32 5.80 6.58
N PRO A 613 20.97 6.85 6.06
CA PRO A 613 21.99 7.59 6.80
C PRO A 613 21.47 8.31 8.05
N ASP A 614 20.18 8.65 8.07
CA ASP A 614 19.47 9.38 9.13
C ASP A 614 18.91 8.48 10.25
N VAL A 615 18.68 7.20 9.97
CA VAL A 615 17.99 6.26 10.88
C VAL A 615 18.69 6.13 12.24
N THR A 616 20.02 6.03 12.26
CA THR A 616 20.79 5.88 13.51
C THR A 616 20.68 7.11 14.42
N ASP A 617 20.53 8.31 13.86
CA ASP A 617 20.35 9.53 14.65
C ASP A 617 18.89 9.74 15.05
N ALA A 618 17.93 9.45 14.16
CA ALA A 618 16.51 9.43 14.50
C ALA A 618 16.19 8.49 15.67
N ILE A 619 16.83 7.31 15.74
CA ILE A 619 16.66 6.37 16.85
C ILE A 619 17.26 6.91 18.16
N LYS A 620 18.38 7.64 18.12
CA LYS A 620 18.93 8.31 19.32
C LYS A 620 17.97 9.38 19.83
N ASP A 621 17.36 10.16 18.94
CA ASP A 621 16.40 11.20 19.31
C ASP A 621 15.10 10.61 19.86
N CYS A 622 14.56 9.54 19.26
CA CYS A 622 13.45 8.77 19.84
C CYS A 622 13.78 8.27 21.25
N LYS A 623 14.97 7.67 21.46
CA LYS A 623 15.42 7.22 22.78
C LYS A 623 15.58 8.38 23.77
N ARG A 624 16.07 9.55 23.34
CA ARG A 624 16.15 10.76 24.19
C ARG A 624 14.76 11.28 24.58
N ALA A 625 13.77 11.14 23.71
CA ALA A 625 12.37 11.47 23.99
C ALA A 625 11.63 10.41 24.85
N GLY A 626 12.30 9.32 25.25
CA GLY A 626 11.69 8.23 26.01
C GLY A 626 10.87 7.24 25.18
N ILE A 627 10.95 7.31 23.84
CA ILE A 627 10.20 6.47 22.92
C ILE A 627 10.95 5.16 22.68
N MET A 628 10.30 4.02 22.94
CA MET A 628 10.87 2.70 22.70
C MET A 628 10.68 2.28 21.24
N VAL A 629 11.77 2.34 20.47
CA VAL A 629 11.80 1.79 19.10
C VAL A 629 12.00 0.26 19.17
N ARG A 630 11.14 -0.48 18.47
CA ARG A 630 11.14 -1.94 18.35
C ARG A 630 11.21 -2.32 16.88
N MET A 631 12.14 -3.19 16.48
CA MET A 631 12.23 -3.71 15.12
C MET A 631 11.35 -4.95 14.98
N VAL A 632 10.48 -4.99 13.98
CA VAL A 632 9.71 -6.18 13.62
C VAL A 632 10.02 -6.57 12.17
N THR A 633 10.37 -7.84 11.92
CA THR A 633 10.82 -8.28 10.60
C THR A 633 10.59 -9.76 10.35
N GLY A 634 10.40 -10.13 9.08
CA GLY A 634 10.39 -11.52 8.61
C GLY A 634 11.79 -12.15 8.48
N ASP A 635 12.87 -11.36 8.59
CA ASP A 635 14.24 -11.87 8.55
C ASP A 635 14.55 -12.82 9.72
N ASN A 636 15.62 -13.61 9.60
CA ASN A 636 16.10 -14.45 10.69
C ASN A 636 16.62 -13.60 11.87
N ILE A 637 16.64 -14.19 13.07
CA ILE A 637 17.02 -13.48 14.30
C ILE A 637 18.44 -12.91 14.29
N HIS A 638 19.40 -13.56 13.63
CA HIS A 638 20.79 -13.07 13.57
C HIS A 638 20.90 -11.80 12.73
N THR A 639 20.29 -11.78 11.54
CA THR A 639 20.21 -10.62 10.65
C THR A 639 19.48 -9.46 11.33
N ALA A 640 18.31 -9.72 11.91
CA ALA A 640 17.53 -8.72 12.62
C ALA A 640 18.32 -8.13 13.82
N SER A 641 18.95 -8.99 14.63
CA SER A 641 19.77 -8.58 15.78
C SER A 641 20.98 -7.74 15.40
N ALA A 642 21.71 -8.11 14.35
CA ALA A 642 22.87 -7.36 13.89
C ALA A 642 22.48 -5.98 13.36
N ILE A 643 21.41 -5.89 12.56
CA ILE A 643 20.91 -4.63 12.02
C ILE A 643 20.34 -3.76 13.16
N ALA A 644 19.63 -4.35 14.13
CA ALA A 644 19.14 -3.62 15.31
C ALA A 644 20.29 -3.08 16.18
N LYS A 645 21.42 -3.78 16.29
CA LYS A 645 22.64 -3.26 16.92
C LYS A 645 23.26 -2.12 16.11
N GLN A 646 23.38 -2.26 14.78
CA GLN A 646 23.91 -1.21 13.89
C GLN A 646 23.08 0.09 13.94
N CYS A 647 21.74 -0.03 14.00
CA CYS A 647 20.81 1.10 14.16
C CYS A 647 20.84 1.74 15.56
N GLY A 648 21.47 1.10 16.54
CA GLY A 648 21.36 1.49 17.95
C GLY A 648 19.99 1.20 18.59
N ILE A 649 19.15 0.36 17.99
CA ILE A 649 17.89 -0.13 18.59
C ILE A 649 18.22 -1.05 19.76
N MET A 650 19.00 -2.11 19.50
CA MET A 650 19.20 -3.18 20.48
C MET A 650 20.27 -2.82 21.52
N THR A 651 19.87 -2.81 22.79
CA THR A 651 20.75 -2.60 23.96
C THR A 651 21.28 -3.93 24.50
N GLU A 652 22.25 -3.91 25.41
CA GLU A 652 22.79 -5.13 26.04
C GLU A 652 21.71 -5.91 26.82
N ASP A 653 20.81 -5.18 27.51
CA ASP A 653 19.63 -5.77 28.17
C ASP A 653 18.46 -6.10 27.23
N GLY A 654 18.62 -5.87 25.91
CA GLY A 654 17.59 -6.06 24.90
C GLY A 654 17.28 -7.52 24.63
N VAL A 655 16.00 -7.85 24.47
CA VAL A 655 15.54 -9.19 24.07
C VAL A 655 15.20 -9.21 22.58
N ALA A 656 15.76 -10.19 21.88
CA ALA A 656 15.36 -10.58 20.53
C ALA A 656 14.62 -11.92 20.59
N LEU A 657 13.53 -12.05 19.84
CA LEU A 657 12.65 -13.23 19.84
C LEU A 657 12.26 -13.61 18.41
N GLU A 658 12.02 -14.89 18.12
CA GLU A 658 11.45 -15.33 16.85
C GLU A 658 9.92 -15.49 16.95
N GLY A 659 9.20 -15.10 15.90
CA GLY A 659 7.73 -15.16 15.79
C GLY A 659 7.11 -16.51 16.20
N PRO A 660 7.63 -17.67 15.76
CA PRO A 660 7.15 -18.98 16.22
C PRO A 660 7.20 -19.18 17.74
N VAL A 661 8.21 -18.62 18.42
CA VAL A 661 8.33 -18.68 19.89
C VAL A 661 7.36 -17.69 20.54
N PHE A 662 7.27 -16.47 20.00
CA PHE A 662 6.32 -15.44 20.44
C PHE A 662 4.86 -15.91 20.38
N ARG A 663 4.49 -16.68 19.34
CA ARG A 663 3.14 -17.28 19.22
C ARG A 663 2.84 -18.29 20.33
N GLY A 664 3.82 -19.12 20.70
CA GLY A 664 3.67 -20.19 21.68
C GLY A 664 3.65 -19.73 23.14
N MET A 665 4.09 -18.50 23.44
CA MET A 665 4.08 -17.94 24.80
C MET A 665 2.68 -17.48 25.24
N SER A 666 2.41 -17.54 26.55
CA SER A 666 1.19 -17.00 27.16
C SER A 666 1.20 -15.46 27.22
N VAL A 667 0.04 -14.84 27.46
CA VAL A 667 -0.07 -13.38 27.59
C VAL A 667 0.72 -12.86 28.78
N GLU A 668 0.77 -13.61 29.89
CA GLU A 668 1.49 -13.28 31.12
C GLU A 668 3.02 -13.38 30.94
N GLU A 669 3.49 -14.37 30.18
CA GLU A 669 4.91 -14.53 29.83
C GLU A 669 5.38 -13.39 28.93
N VAL A 670 4.64 -13.12 27.85
CA VAL A 670 4.94 -12.02 26.93
C VAL A 670 4.87 -10.66 27.64
N SER A 671 3.90 -10.45 28.55
CA SER A 671 3.76 -9.20 29.31
C SER A 671 4.95 -8.87 30.22
N LYS A 672 5.72 -9.88 30.65
CA LYS A 672 6.98 -9.69 31.39
C LYS A 672 8.16 -9.34 30.47
N LEU A 673 8.13 -9.81 29.22
CA LEU A 673 9.19 -9.61 28.23
C LEU A 673 9.02 -8.32 27.40
N ILE A 674 7.79 -7.86 27.15
CA ILE A 674 7.46 -6.67 26.34
C ILE A 674 8.31 -5.42 26.64
N PRO A 675 8.60 -5.06 27.91
CA PRO A 675 9.44 -3.89 28.21
C PRO A 675 10.90 -4.01 27.75
N ARG A 676 11.38 -5.24 27.50
CA ARG A 676 12.74 -5.53 27.01
C ARG A 676 12.77 -6.01 25.56
N LEU A 677 11.63 -6.42 25.00
CA LEU A 677 11.51 -6.91 23.62
C LEU A 677 11.77 -5.77 22.64
N GLN A 678 12.93 -5.82 21.97
CA GLN A 678 13.41 -4.80 21.02
C GLN A 678 13.46 -5.33 19.58
N VAL A 679 13.53 -6.65 19.39
CA VAL A 679 13.56 -7.28 18.06
C VAL A 679 12.60 -8.47 18.03
N LEU A 680 11.66 -8.46 17.10
CA LEU A 680 10.81 -9.61 16.75
C LEU A 680 11.12 -10.04 15.31
N ALA A 681 11.85 -11.15 15.19
CA ALA A 681 12.33 -11.74 13.94
C ALA A 681 11.42 -12.87 13.46
N ARG A 682 11.48 -13.26 12.18
CA ARG A 682 10.55 -14.23 11.54
C ARG A 682 9.07 -13.95 11.83
N SER A 683 8.72 -12.68 11.98
CA SER A 683 7.37 -12.21 12.32
C SER A 683 6.40 -12.42 11.14
N SER A 684 5.25 -13.04 11.40
CA SER A 684 4.08 -12.95 10.50
C SER A 684 3.36 -11.58 10.67
N PRO A 685 2.38 -11.26 9.80
CA PRO A 685 1.47 -10.14 10.02
C PRO A 685 0.68 -10.26 11.34
N ASP A 686 0.25 -11.48 11.71
CA ASP A 686 -0.48 -11.71 12.97
C ASP A 686 0.40 -11.48 14.20
N ASP A 687 1.69 -11.85 14.12
CA ASP A 687 2.65 -11.57 15.19
C ASP A 687 2.81 -10.05 15.41
N LYS A 688 2.83 -9.26 14.33
CA LYS A 688 2.82 -7.79 14.41
C LYS A 688 1.56 -7.28 15.08
N PHE A 689 0.40 -7.74 14.63
CA PHE A 689 -0.91 -7.33 15.16
C PHE A 689 -1.05 -7.69 16.65
N ARG A 690 -0.66 -8.90 17.04
CA ARG A 690 -0.61 -9.37 18.43
C ARG A 690 0.32 -8.50 19.28
N LEU A 691 1.53 -8.18 18.80
CA LEU A 691 2.44 -7.29 19.52
C LEU A 691 1.83 -5.89 19.72
N VAL A 692 1.29 -5.28 18.66
CA VAL A 692 0.67 -3.94 18.73
C VAL A 692 -0.51 -3.90 19.70
N ASN A 693 -1.35 -4.94 19.73
CA ASN A 693 -2.47 -5.01 20.66
C ASN A 693 -1.99 -5.19 22.11
N LEU A 694 -1.03 -6.08 22.37
CA LEU A 694 -0.48 -6.26 23.73
C LEU A 694 0.22 -5.01 24.27
N LEU A 695 0.74 -4.13 23.41
CA LEU A 695 1.24 -2.82 23.79
C LEU A 695 0.09 -1.84 24.12
N LYS A 696 -0.97 -1.82 23.31
CA LYS A 696 -2.18 -1.01 23.58
C LYS A 696 -2.91 -1.44 24.85
N ASP A 697 -2.96 -2.73 25.15
CA ASP A 697 -3.55 -3.28 26.38
C ASP A 697 -2.79 -2.82 27.64
N ARG A 698 -1.52 -2.41 27.49
CA ARG A 698 -0.69 -1.78 28.53
C ARG A 698 -0.79 -0.25 28.55
N SER A 699 -1.74 0.32 27.81
CA SER A 699 -1.93 1.75 27.60
C SER A 699 -0.74 2.45 26.93
N GLU A 700 0.11 1.74 26.18
CA GLU A 700 1.13 2.36 25.32
C GLU A 700 0.47 2.95 24.05
N VAL A 701 0.91 4.14 23.63
CA VAL A 701 0.52 4.73 22.35
C VAL A 701 1.53 4.26 21.31
N VAL A 702 1.07 3.43 20.38
CA VAL A 702 1.91 2.71 19.41
C VAL A 702 1.78 3.31 18.02
N ALA A 703 2.92 3.56 17.37
CA ALA A 703 3.06 3.88 15.94
C ALA A 703 3.66 2.70 15.16
#